data_AF-A0A6P6AAX0-F1
#
_entry.id   AF-A0A6P6AAX0-F1
#
_cell.length_a   1.000
_cell.length_b   1.000
_cell.length_c   1.000
_cell.angle_alpha   90.00
_cell.angle_beta   90.00
_cell.angle_gamma   90.00
#
_symmetry.space_group_name_H-M   'P 1'
#
loop_
_entity.id
_entity.type
_entity.pdbx_description
1 polymer ?
#
loop_
_entity_poly.entity_id
_entity_poly.type
_entity_poly.pdbx_seq_one_letter_code
_entity_poly.pdbx_strand_id
1 'polypeptide(L)'
;MELQRREDQGLSERKGQKRKLEEETKEDHEISVPTGDARRALLAEVTAQVNVLDSAFSWRESDRAAAKRATHVLAELAKNEEVVNVIVEGGAVPALVKHLQAPPCEDGDRSTKPFEHEVEKGSAFALGLLAVKPEHQQLIVDSGALSHLVNILRRHKDNSTRAVNSVIRRAADAITNLAHENSSIKTRVRMEGGIPPLVELLEFTDTKVQRAAAGALRTLAFKNDENKNQIVECNALPTLILMLRSEDAAIHYEAVGVIGNLVHSSPNIKKEVLAAGALQPVIGLLTSCCSESQREAALLLGQFAATDSDCKVHIVQRGAVRPLIEMLHSPDVQLKEMSAFALGRLAQDTHNQAGIAHIGGLLPLLKLLDSKNGSLQHNAAFALYGLADNEDNVSDFIRVGGVQRLQDGEFIVQATKDCVSKTLKRLEEKIHGRVLNHLLYLMRVAEKPVQRLVALALAHLCSLNDQRTIFIDNNGLELLLGLLGSTSPKQQLDGAVALFKLANKAMTLSPMDAAPPSPTPQVYLGEQYVNNATLSDVTFLVEGRRFYAHRICLLASSDAFRAMFDGGYREKDARDIAIPNIRWEVFELMMRFIYTGSVDVMLDIAQDLLRAADQYLLEGLKRLCEYTIAQDISLENVSSMYELSEAFHAISLRHTCILFILEHFDKLSARPGHLQLIQRTIPEIRNYFAKALTKPNPHNLRL
;
A
#
# COMPACT_ATOMS: atom_id res chain seq x y z
N MET A 1 -8.45 12.85 56.60
CA MET A 1 -7.20 12.31 56.01
C MET A 1 -7.17 12.76 54.55
N GLU A 2 -7.02 14.03 54.20
CA GLU A 2 -5.95 14.97 54.57
C GLU A 2 -4.54 14.45 54.24
N LEU A 3 -3.91 15.19 53.31
CA LEU A 3 -2.46 15.41 53.13
C LEU A 3 -1.59 14.27 52.59
N GLN A 4 -1.31 14.29 51.28
CA GLN A 4 0.05 14.34 50.70
C GLN A 4 -0.01 14.28 49.17
N ARG A 5 0.09 15.43 48.50
CA ARG A 5 0.55 15.59 47.11
C ARG A 5 0.93 17.06 46.89
N ARG A 6 2.14 17.40 47.31
CA ARG A 6 2.93 18.55 46.85
C ARG A 6 4.32 18.03 46.57
N GLU A 7 4.97 18.65 45.59
CA GLU A 7 6.31 18.37 45.05
C GLU A 7 6.31 17.39 43.87
N ASP A 8 5.93 17.90 42.69
CA ASP A 8 6.85 17.93 41.56
C ASP A 8 6.34 18.95 40.51
N GLN A 9 6.85 20.18 40.60
CA GLN A 9 6.68 21.22 39.58
C GLN A 9 8.07 21.62 39.12
N GLY A 10 8.38 21.41 37.84
CA GLY A 10 9.51 22.11 37.24
C GLY A 10 10.18 21.52 36.01
N LEU A 11 9.46 21.10 34.96
CA LEU A 11 10.04 21.02 33.62
C LEU A 11 9.01 21.47 32.56
N SER A 12 9.24 22.67 32.02
CA SER A 12 8.45 23.27 30.94
C SER A 12 8.82 22.64 29.60
N GLU A 13 8.22 21.49 29.27
CA GLU A 13 8.10 21.02 27.90
C GLU A 13 6.95 21.78 27.22
N ARG A 14 7.25 22.61 26.21
CA ARG A 14 6.26 22.98 25.18
C ARG A 14 6.88 23.69 23.98
N LYS A 15 6.35 23.28 22.82
CA LYS A 15 6.44 23.85 21.45
C LYS A 15 7.64 23.37 20.63
N GLY A 16 7.56 22.09 20.26
CA GLY A 16 8.30 21.48 19.16
C GLY A 16 7.47 20.41 18.45
N GLN A 17 6.16 20.60 18.25
CA GLN A 17 5.32 19.66 17.50
C GLN A 17 3.98 20.31 17.10
N LYS A 18 4.00 20.98 15.95
CA LYS A 18 2.89 21.01 14.97
C LYS A 18 3.57 21.09 13.60
N ARG A 19 4.08 19.94 13.17
CA ARG A 19 4.72 19.73 11.86
C ARG A 19 3.73 18.93 11.00
N LYS A 20 3.13 19.60 10.01
CA LYS A 20 2.41 19.10 8.81
C LYS A 20 1.47 17.89 8.98
N LEU A 21 0.19 18.21 9.19
CA LEU A 21 -1.00 17.49 8.69
C LEU A 21 -1.99 18.58 8.29
N GLU A 22 -1.80 19.16 7.10
CA GLU A 22 -2.84 19.92 6.42
C GLU A 22 -3.30 19.06 5.25
N GLU A 23 -4.30 18.24 5.51
CA GLU A 23 -5.33 17.77 4.59
C GLU A 23 -6.16 16.74 5.37
N GLU A 24 -7.10 17.24 6.19
CA GLU A 24 -8.42 16.67 6.51
C GLU A 24 -8.98 17.32 7.79
N THR A 25 -10.27 17.68 7.72
CA THR A 25 -11.11 18.32 8.76
C THR A 25 -10.75 19.75 9.19
N LYS A 26 -11.34 20.73 8.49
CA LYS A 26 -11.70 22.03 9.05
C LYS A 26 -12.74 21.82 10.15
N GLU A 27 -12.31 21.74 11.40
CA GLU A 27 -13.16 22.09 12.53
C GLU A 27 -12.72 23.47 13.03
N ASP A 28 -13.62 24.45 12.88
CA ASP A 28 -13.47 25.82 13.34
C ASP A 28 -13.33 25.84 14.88
N HIS A 29 -12.11 25.92 15.37
CA HIS A 29 -11.84 26.50 16.67
C HIS A 29 -11.63 28.01 16.48
N GLU A 30 -12.73 28.77 16.58
CA GLU A 30 -12.69 30.21 16.85
C GLU A 30 -11.94 30.44 18.17
N ILE A 31 -10.64 30.73 18.07
CA ILE A 31 -9.86 31.30 19.15
C ILE A 31 -9.88 32.81 18.94
N SER A 32 -10.46 33.51 19.90
CA SER A 32 -10.93 34.89 19.76
C SER A 32 -9.79 35.89 19.62
N VAL A 33 -9.71 36.54 18.45
CA VAL A 33 -8.97 37.80 18.25
C VAL A 33 -9.35 38.79 19.37
N PRO A 34 -8.38 39.48 20.01
CA PRO A 34 -8.70 40.45 21.05
C PRO A 34 -9.70 41.49 20.52
N THR A 35 -10.84 41.59 21.19
CA THR A 35 -11.91 42.56 20.90
C THR A 35 -11.37 44.00 20.90
N GLY A 36 -12.06 44.93 20.24
CA GLY A 36 -11.53 46.25 19.89
C GLY A 36 -10.90 47.06 21.04
N ASP A 37 -11.38 46.92 22.27
CA ASP A 37 -10.82 47.60 23.44
C ASP A 37 -9.54 46.92 23.94
N ALA A 38 -9.51 45.59 23.98
CA ALA A 38 -8.32 44.81 24.35
C ALA A 38 -7.20 45.00 23.34
N ARG A 39 -7.52 45.05 22.03
CA ARG A 39 -6.55 45.32 20.96
C ARG A 39 -5.95 46.72 21.09
N ARG A 40 -6.76 47.74 21.41
CA ARG A 40 -6.27 49.11 21.64
C ARG A 40 -5.36 49.21 22.86
N ALA A 41 -5.73 48.58 23.96
CA ALA A 41 -4.89 48.55 25.16
C ALA A 41 -3.55 47.85 24.89
N LEU A 42 -3.57 46.75 24.16
CA LEU A 42 -2.38 46.01 23.76
C LEU A 42 -1.48 46.83 22.81
N LEU A 43 -2.07 47.51 21.83
CA LEU A 43 -1.32 48.39 20.94
C LEU A 43 -0.67 49.54 21.73
N ALA A 44 -1.39 50.14 22.68
CA ALA A 44 -0.85 51.20 23.54
C ALA A 44 0.33 50.69 24.40
N GLU A 45 0.23 49.48 24.95
CA GLU A 45 1.32 48.82 25.68
C GLU A 45 2.53 48.57 24.77
N VAL A 46 2.33 48.02 23.57
CA VAL A 46 3.39 47.83 22.59
C VAL A 46 4.06 49.16 22.25
N THR A 47 3.29 50.20 21.91
CA THR A 47 3.83 51.53 21.58
C THR A 47 4.60 52.14 22.75
N ALA A 48 4.15 51.92 24.00
CA ALA A 48 4.90 52.34 25.18
C ALA A 48 6.27 51.65 25.26
N GLN A 49 6.33 50.33 25.03
CA GLN A 49 7.61 49.61 25.00
C GLN A 49 8.50 50.03 23.83
N VAL A 50 7.93 50.33 22.67
CA VAL A 50 8.67 50.85 21.50
C VAL A 50 9.27 52.22 21.79
N ASN A 51 8.51 53.14 22.40
CA ASN A 51 9.02 54.45 22.82
C ASN A 51 10.17 54.33 23.83
N VAL A 52 10.08 53.36 24.75
CA VAL A 52 11.19 53.04 25.67
C VAL A 52 12.41 52.58 24.89
N LEU A 53 12.27 51.68 23.92
CA LEU A 53 13.40 51.24 23.10
C LEU A 53 14.01 52.40 22.30
N ASP A 54 13.20 53.25 21.68
CA ASP A 54 13.71 54.32 20.84
C ASP A 54 14.52 55.37 21.63
N SER A 55 14.08 55.66 22.85
CA SER A 55 14.74 56.59 23.77
C SER A 55 15.93 55.99 24.53
N ALA A 56 15.97 54.67 24.74
CA ALA A 56 16.97 54.00 25.58
C ALA A 56 18.17 53.42 24.80
N PHE A 57 18.72 54.16 23.83
CA PHE A 57 19.86 53.72 23.00
C PHE A 57 21.19 54.40 23.41
N SER A 58 21.66 54.13 24.63
CA SER A 58 22.95 54.59 25.14
C SER A 58 23.59 53.53 26.06
N TRP A 59 24.86 53.70 26.44
CA TRP A 59 25.54 52.84 27.41
C TRP A 59 25.20 53.14 28.89
N ARG A 60 24.30 54.08 29.17
CA ARG A 60 23.83 54.35 30.54
C ARG A 60 23.11 53.13 31.12
N GLU A 61 23.41 52.78 32.36
CA GLU A 61 22.81 51.60 33.02
C GLU A 61 21.28 51.67 33.06
N SER A 62 20.71 52.86 33.32
CA SER A 62 19.26 53.10 33.28
C SER A 62 18.64 52.74 31.92
N ASP A 63 19.30 53.16 30.84
CA ASP A 63 18.81 53.01 29.47
C ASP A 63 18.93 51.53 29.05
N ARG A 64 20.08 50.91 29.33
CA ARG A 64 20.27 49.48 29.05
C ARG A 64 19.32 48.60 29.86
N ALA A 65 19.07 48.93 31.13
CA ALA A 65 18.08 48.23 31.95
C ALA A 65 16.65 48.41 31.41
N ALA A 66 16.29 49.62 30.97
CA ALA A 66 14.98 49.89 30.37
C ALA A 66 14.81 49.13 29.04
N ALA A 67 15.80 49.17 28.15
CA ALA A 67 15.78 48.44 26.89
C ALA A 67 15.71 46.92 27.12
N LYS A 68 16.42 46.38 28.11
CA LYS A 68 16.33 44.97 28.50
C LYS A 68 14.91 44.60 28.95
N ARG A 69 14.26 45.45 29.76
CA ARG A 69 12.87 45.20 30.19
C ARG A 69 11.91 45.27 29.01
N ALA A 70 12.03 46.29 28.16
CA ALA A 70 11.15 46.47 27.00
C ALA A 70 11.27 45.31 25.99
N THR A 71 12.51 44.90 25.65
CA THR A 71 12.73 43.71 24.79
C THR A 71 12.15 42.44 25.40
N HIS A 72 12.26 42.26 26.73
CA HIS A 72 11.66 41.11 27.42
C HIS A 72 10.12 41.14 27.35
N VAL A 73 9.49 42.28 27.64
CA VAL A 73 8.03 42.42 27.56
C VAL A 73 7.52 42.13 26.15
N LEU A 74 8.15 42.71 25.12
CA LEU A 74 7.78 42.45 23.73
C LEU A 74 7.95 40.97 23.36
N ALA A 75 9.01 40.31 23.83
CA ALA A 75 9.21 38.87 23.61
C ALA A 75 8.15 38.01 24.32
N GLU A 76 7.75 38.37 25.55
CA GLU A 76 6.70 37.65 26.27
C GLU A 76 5.34 37.78 25.57
N LEU A 77 5.00 38.98 25.08
CA LEU A 77 3.80 39.20 24.27
C LEU A 77 3.85 38.41 22.96
N ALA A 78 5.01 38.37 22.31
CA ALA A 78 5.21 37.67 21.04
C ALA A 78 5.13 36.13 21.15
N LYS A 79 5.11 35.55 22.36
CA LYS A 79 4.85 34.11 22.55
C LYS A 79 3.41 33.72 22.16
N ASN A 80 2.49 34.68 22.16
CA ASN A 80 1.15 34.52 21.62
C ASN A 80 1.12 34.96 20.16
N GLU A 81 0.93 34.00 19.25
CA GLU A 81 0.94 34.23 17.80
C GLU A 81 -0.17 35.18 17.33
N GLU A 82 -1.28 35.27 18.05
CA GLU A 82 -2.38 36.20 17.73
C GLU A 82 -1.99 37.67 17.95
N VAL A 83 -1.08 37.92 18.89
CA VAL A 83 -0.63 39.26 19.29
C VAL A 83 0.48 39.78 18.38
N VAL A 84 1.20 38.89 17.70
CA VAL A 84 2.34 39.24 16.83
C VAL A 84 2.01 40.35 15.84
N ASN A 85 0.82 40.33 15.23
CA ASN A 85 0.41 41.37 14.27
C ASN A 85 0.32 42.75 14.93
N VAL A 86 -0.26 42.82 16.14
CA VAL A 86 -0.37 44.07 16.91
C VAL A 86 1.01 44.58 17.33
N ILE A 87 1.95 43.68 17.67
CA ILE A 87 3.32 44.05 18.01
C ILE A 87 4.03 44.71 16.80
N VAL A 88 3.86 44.11 15.61
CA VAL A 88 4.45 44.64 14.38
C VAL A 88 3.82 45.97 13.99
N GLU A 89 2.49 46.09 14.03
CA GLU A 89 1.75 47.34 13.78
C GLU A 89 2.16 48.47 14.74
N GLY A 90 2.48 48.13 16.00
CA GLY A 90 2.94 49.09 17.00
C GLY A 90 4.38 49.60 16.77
N GLY A 91 5.05 49.19 15.69
CA GLY A 91 6.37 49.69 15.31
C GLY A 91 7.54 48.97 15.99
N ALA A 92 7.32 47.77 16.55
CA ALA A 92 8.37 47.07 17.29
C ALA A 92 9.56 46.63 16.42
N VAL A 93 9.35 46.35 15.13
CA VAL A 93 10.39 45.80 14.26
C VAL A 93 11.60 46.74 14.12
N PRO A 94 11.46 48.00 13.66
CA PRO A 94 12.60 48.91 13.55
C PRO A 94 13.32 49.16 14.89
N ALA A 95 12.56 49.32 15.99
CA ALA A 95 13.11 49.54 17.31
C ALA A 95 13.93 48.34 17.82
N LEU A 96 13.43 47.12 17.64
CA LEU A 96 14.17 45.90 18.00
C LEU A 96 15.42 45.72 17.14
N VAL A 97 15.35 46.02 15.83
CA VAL A 97 16.50 45.93 14.92
C VAL A 97 17.60 46.92 15.30
N LYS A 98 17.25 48.16 15.68
CA LYS A 98 18.20 49.15 16.22
C LYS A 98 18.99 48.58 17.41
N HIS A 99 18.31 47.86 18.31
CA HIS A 99 18.90 47.25 19.51
C HIS A 99 19.65 45.94 19.28
N LEU A 100 19.74 45.42 18.03
CA LEU A 100 20.72 44.38 17.68
C LEU A 100 22.14 44.94 17.59
N GLN A 101 22.30 46.26 17.55
CA GLN A 101 23.57 46.95 17.49
C GLN A 101 23.99 47.44 18.88
N ALA A 102 25.31 47.54 19.06
CA ALA A 102 25.87 48.25 20.21
C ALA A 102 25.60 49.76 20.06
N PRO A 103 25.21 50.46 21.15
CA PRO A 103 25.17 51.91 21.15
C PRO A 103 26.56 52.51 20.83
N PRO A 104 26.63 53.73 20.26
CA PRO A 104 27.88 54.42 20.05
C PRO A 104 28.65 54.54 21.37
N CYS A 105 29.94 54.21 21.37
CA CYS A 105 30.81 54.43 22.51
C CYS A 105 31.42 55.84 22.38
N GLU A 106 31.36 56.64 23.42
CA GLU A 106 32.18 57.87 23.47
C GLU A 106 33.63 57.46 23.71
N ASP A 107 34.56 58.03 22.93
CA ASP A 107 35.98 57.68 22.98
C ASP A 107 36.56 57.89 24.38
N GLY A 108 37.02 56.81 25.02
CA GLY A 108 37.82 56.85 26.25
C GLY A 108 37.36 55.94 27.39
N ASP A 109 36.17 55.33 27.32
CA ASP A 109 35.63 54.66 28.50
C ASP A 109 36.03 53.17 28.57
N ARG A 110 37.02 52.86 29.42
CA ARG A 110 37.32 51.50 29.91
C ARG A 110 36.25 51.04 30.93
N SER A 111 35.00 51.45 30.77
CA SER A 111 33.93 51.19 31.72
C SER A 111 33.27 49.82 31.50
N THR A 112 32.74 49.27 32.58
CA THR A 112 31.82 48.13 32.55
C THR A 112 30.62 48.46 31.67
N LYS A 113 30.42 47.73 30.58
CA LYS A 113 29.27 47.88 29.69
C LYS A 113 28.04 47.21 30.32
N PRO A 114 27.07 47.96 30.88
CA PRO A 114 25.96 47.37 31.60
C PRO A 114 25.02 46.63 30.64
N PHE A 115 24.63 45.40 31.03
CA PHE A 115 23.77 44.52 30.23
C PHE A 115 24.29 44.32 28.79
N GLU A 116 25.61 44.30 28.59
CA GLU A 116 26.24 43.91 27.34
C GLU A 116 25.67 42.56 26.88
N HIS A 117 25.30 42.44 25.61
CA HIS A 117 24.65 41.29 24.98
C HIS A 117 23.22 40.93 25.42
N GLU A 118 22.76 41.31 26.63
CA GLU A 118 21.43 40.94 27.10
C GLU A 118 20.30 41.64 26.33
N VAL A 119 20.47 42.91 25.95
CA VAL A 119 19.48 43.62 25.11
C VAL A 119 19.48 43.06 23.69
N GLU A 120 20.66 42.82 23.10
CA GLU A 120 20.79 42.24 21.75
C GLU A 120 20.13 40.84 21.69
N LYS A 121 20.34 40.03 22.73
CA LYS A 121 19.70 38.73 22.93
C LYS A 121 18.18 38.84 23.04
N GLY A 122 17.69 39.83 23.80
CA GLY A 122 16.27 40.13 23.92
C GLY A 122 15.66 40.51 22.56
N SER A 123 16.32 41.40 21.83
CA SER A 123 15.92 41.84 20.49
C SER A 123 15.91 40.70 19.48
N ALA A 124 16.99 39.91 19.40
CA ALA A 124 17.07 38.76 18.51
C ALA A 124 15.97 37.74 18.81
N PHE A 125 15.71 37.47 20.10
CA PHE A 125 14.65 36.56 20.52
C PHE A 125 13.25 37.09 20.15
N ALA A 126 12.96 38.35 20.41
CA ALA A 126 11.69 38.98 20.04
C ALA A 126 11.48 38.95 18.51
N LEU A 127 12.48 39.37 17.72
CA LEU A 127 12.42 39.33 16.26
C LEU A 127 12.20 37.91 15.73
N GLY A 128 12.87 36.91 16.32
CA GLY A 128 12.66 35.51 15.99
C GLY A 128 11.21 35.05 16.23
N LEU A 129 10.57 35.50 17.31
CA LEU A 129 9.15 35.19 17.57
C LEU A 129 8.21 35.90 16.59
N LEU A 130 8.50 37.15 16.23
CA LEU A 130 7.72 37.88 15.22
C LEU A 130 7.83 37.23 13.83
N ALA A 131 8.99 36.65 13.51
CA ALA A 131 9.27 35.96 12.26
C ALA A 131 8.61 34.57 12.12
N VAL A 132 7.95 34.05 13.16
CA VAL A 132 7.18 32.80 13.08
C VAL A 132 6.04 32.94 12.06
N LYS A 133 5.48 34.14 11.91
CA LYS A 133 4.49 34.48 10.90
C LYS A 133 5.19 34.89 9.59
N PRO A 134 4.96 34.18 8.47
CA PRO A 134 5.63 34.45 7.20
C PRO A 134 5.46 35.89 6.69
N GLU A 135 4.33 36.53 6.99
CA GLU A 135 4.00 37.87 6.51
C GLU A 135 4.96 38.95 7.04
N HIS A 136 5.56 38.72 8.21
CA HIS A 136 6.45 39.69 8.88
C HIS A 136 7.93 39.47 8.58
N GLN A 137 8.29 38.30 8.06
CA GLN A 137 9.69 37.93 7.82
C GLN A 137 10.37 38.95 6.90
N GLN A 138 9.73 39.28 5.77
CA GLN A 138 10.29 40.21 4.78
C GLN A 138 10.48 41.62 5.37
N LEU A 139 9.50 42.12 6.13
CA LEU A 139 9.58 43.43 6.81
C LEU A 139 10.77 43.50 7.79
N ILE A 140 10.98 42.44 8.57
CA ILE A 140 12.10 42.35 9.52
C ILE A 140 13.43 42.38 8.76
N VAL A 141 13.53 41.64 7.67
CA VAL A 141 14.73 41.62 6.85
C VAL A 141 14.98 42.97 6.17
N ASP A 142 13.94 43.62 5.64
CA ASP A 142 14.04 44.93 4.98
C ASP A 142 14.38 46.06 5.96
N SER A 143 14.09 45.88 7.24
CA SER A 143 14.54 46.77 8.31
C SER A 143 16.04 46.63 8.63
N GLY A 144 16.76 45.71 7.99
CA GLY A 144 18.20 45.50 8.15
C GLY A 144 18.59 44.45 9.19
N ALA A 145 17.64 43.64 9.69
CA ALA A 145 17.92 42.68 10.77
C ALA A 145 19.03 41.67 10.44
N LEU A 146 19.09 41.17 9.20
CA LEU A 146 20.01 40.08 8.83
C LEU A 146 21.48 40.47 8.98
N SER A 147 21.89 41.65 8.53
CA SER A 147 23.30 42.07 8.61
C SER A 147 23.76 42.15 10.07
N HIS A 148 22.90 42.63 10.98
CA HIS A 148 23.18 42.68 12.40
C HIS A 148 23.22 41.29 13.05
N LEU A 149 22.28 40.40 12.70
CA LEU A 149 22.28 39.02 13.20
C LEU A 149 23.54 38.28 12.75
N VAL A 150 23.96 38.42 11.49
CA VAL A 150 25.20 37.82 10.97
C VAL A 150 26.43 38.39 11.68
N ASN A 151 26.47 39.70 11.95
CA ASN A 151 27.57 40.29 12.73
C ASN A 151 27.63 39.75 14.17
N ILE A 152 26.49 39.51 14.81
CA ILE A 152 26.44 38.85 16.13
C ILE A 152 27.03 37.45 16.05
N LEU A 153 26.71 36.66 15.01
CA LEU A 153 27.27 35.32 14.85
C LEU A 153 28.80 35.34 14.79
N ARG A 154 29.42 36.34 14.15
CA ARG A 154 30.89 36.45 14.01
C ARG A 154 31.64 36.74 15.31
N ARG A 155 30.95 37.20 16.36
CA ARG A 155 31.57 37.54 17.67
C ARG A 155 32.13 36.33 18.41
N HIS A 156 31.85 35.12 17.94
CA HIS A 156 32.46 33.90 18.46
C HIS A 156 34.00 33.89 18.35
N LYS A 157 34.56 34.72 17.45
CA LYS A 157 36.02 34.83 17.22
C LYS A 157 36.77 35.61 18.31
N ASP A 158 36.09 36.50 19.02
CA ASP A 158 36.75 37.50 19.88
C ASP A 158 36.83 37.08 21.37
N ASN A 159 35.83 36.34 21.88
CA ASN A 159 35.86 35.69 23.20
C ASN A 159 34.58 34.86 23.46
N SER A 160 34.69 33.61 23.95
CA SER A 160 33.52 32.81 24.34
C SER A 160 33.17 33.02 25.81
N THR A 161 32.26 33.94 26.08
CA THR A 161 31.62 34.07 27.42
C THR A 161 30.20 33.52 27.39
N ARG A 162 29.66 33.13 28.54
CA ARG A 162 28.28 32.64 28.65
C ARG A 162 27.25 33.63 28.09
N ALA A 163 27.48 34.93 28.26
CA ALA A 163 26.62 35.99 27.73
C ALA A 163 26.69 36.03 26.19
N VAL A 164 27.90 36.00 25.61
CA VAL A 164 28.14 35.96 24.16
C VAL A 164 27.51 34.72 23.52
N ASN A 165 27.70 33.54 24.12
CA ASN A 165 27.09 32.29 23.66
C ASN A 165 25.56 32.39 23.63
N SER A 166 24.97 33.04 24.64
CA SER A 166 23.52 33.19 24.72
C SER A 166 22.94 34.09 23.62
N VAL A 167 23.66 35.16 23.20
CA VAL A 167 23.23 36.04 22.12
C VAL A 167 23.46 35.42 20.74
N ILE A 168 24.58 34.72 20.53
CA ILE A 168 24.86 33.97 19.29
C ILE A 168 23.78 32.93 19.05
N ARG A 169 23.42 32.16 20.09
CA ARG A 169 22.32 31.19 20.01
C ARG A 169 21.01 31.84 19.57
N ARG A 170 20.66 32.99 20.16
CA ARG A 170 19.43 33.72 19.78
C ARG A 170 19.48 34.29 18.37
N ALA A 171 20.65 34.70 17.89
CA ALA A 171 20.81 35.14 16.52
C ALA A 171 20.61 33.99 15.52
N ALA A 172 21.17 32.80 15.80
CA ALA A 172 20.93 31.60 14.98
C ALA A 172 19.46 31.14 15.03
N ASP A 173 18.81 31.15 16.20
CA ASP A 173 17.37 30.89 16.35
C ASP A 173 16.55 31.88 15.49
N ALA A 174 16.88 33.18 15.53
CA ALA A 174 16.18 34.20 14.77
C ALA A 174 16.33 34.03 13.25
N ILE A 175 17.54 33.71 12.77
CA ILE A 175 17.79 33.40 11.36
C ILE A 175 16.98 32.18 10.93
N THR A 176 16.87 31.15 11.79
CA THR A 176 16.06 29.96 11.52
C THR A 176 14.60 30.34 11.24
N ASN A 177 14.00 31.15 12.12
CA ASN A 177 12.60 31.55 11.96
C ASN A 177 12.39 32.50 10.77
N LEU A 178 13.32 33.43 10.52
CA LEU A 178 13.26 34.33 9.36
C LEU A 178 13.34 33.58 8.02
N ALA A 179 14.16 32.54 7.95
CA ALA A 179 14.37 31.76 6.74
C ALA A 179 13.35 30.62 6.56
N HIS A 180 12.49 30.36 7.56
CA HIS A 180 11.54 29.25 7.52
C HIS A 180 10.53 29.43 6.37
N GLU A 181 10.46 28.43 5.50
CA GLU A 181 9.61 28.41 4.28
C GLU A 181 9.77 29.61 3.32
N ASN A 182 10.83 30.41 3.48
CA ASN A 182 11.06 31.62 2.69
C ASN A 182 12.37 31.55 1.89
N SER A 183 12.28 31.23 0.60
CA SER A 183 13.45 31.01 -0.26
C SER A 183 14.27 32.28 -0.51
N SER A 184 13.63 33.46 -0.62
CA SER A 184 14.34 34.72 -0.84
C SER A 184 15.21 35.06 0.37
N ILE A 185 14.69 34.86 1.59
CA ILE A 185 15.42 35.12 2.83
C ILE A 185 16.57 34.13 3.01
N LYS A 186 16.38 32.85 2.68
CA LYS A 186 17.49 31.86 2.66
C LYS A 186 18.65 32.32 1.78
N THR A 187 18.34 32.82 0.59
CA THR A 187 19.36 33.37 -0.33
C THR A 187 19.98 34.64 0.23
N ARG A 188 19.21 35.54 0.85
CA ARG A 188 19.75 36.76 1.47
C ARG A 188 20.70 36.45 2.62
N VAL A 189 20.37 35.51 3.50
CA VAL A 189 21.27 35.07 4.59
C VAL A 189 22.62 34.61 4.02
N ARG A 190 22.60 33.88 2.90
CA ARG A 190 23.82 33.49 2.18
C ARG A 190 24.60 34.70 1.66
N MET A 191 23.92 35.62 0.96
CA MET A 191 24.55 36.82 0.38
C MET A 191 25.15 37.76 1.42
N GLU A 192 24.55 37.84 2.62
CA GLU A 192 25.09 38.59 3.77
C GLU A 192 26.29 37.90 4.44
N GLY A 193 26.68 36.70 3.97
CA GLY A 193 27.79 35.93 4.53
C GLY A 193 27.45 35.27 5.87
N GLY A 194 26.20 34.83 6.05
CA GLY A 194 25.73 34.16 7.26
C GLY A 194 26.10 32.67 7.35
N ILE A 195 26.34 31.99 6.22
CA ILE A 195 26.66 30.55 6.22
C ILE A 195 28.02 30.23 6.87
N PRO A 196 29.14 30.90 6.52
CA PRO A 196 30.44 30.59 7.12
C PRO A 196 30.46 30.63 8.66
N PRO A 197 29.96 31.68 9.35
CA PRO A 197 29.96 31.68 10.82
C PRO A 197 29.02 30.63 11.41
N LEU A 198 27.92 30.25 10.73
CA LEU A 198 27.07 29.14 11.20
C LEU A 198 27.80 27.80 11.12
N VAL A 199 28.65 27.58 10.10
CA VAL A 199 29.46 26.37 9.99
C VAL A 199 30.57 26.36 11.06
N GLU A 200 31.25 27.48 11.30
CA GLU A 200 32.24 27.63 12.38
C GLU A 200 31.61 27.31 13.76
N LEU A 201 30.36 27.70 14.00
CA LEU A 201 29.62 27.44 15.25
C LEU A 201 29.21 25.97 15.44
N LEU A 202 29.38 25.09 14.46
CA LEU A 202 29.19 23.65 14.64
C LEU A 202 30.27 23.01 15.51
N GLU A 203 31.44 23.64 15.64
CA GLU A 203 32.56 23.14 16.46
C GLU A 203 32.55 23.70 17.89
N PHE A 204 31.52 24.48 18.23
CA PHE A 204 31.45 25.19 19.49
C PHE A 204 31.15 24.26 20.68
N THR A 205 31.77 24.51 21.83
CA THR A 205 31.63 23.68 23.04
C THR A 205 30.26 23.78 23.71
N ASP A 206 29.56 24.91 23.55
CA ASP A 206 28.21 25.10 24.05
C ASP A 206 27.21 24.38 23.15
N THR A 207 26.65 23.27 23.65
CA THR A 207 25.70 22.43 22.91
C THR A 207 24.45 23.17 22.44
N LYS A 208 24.03 24.23 23.15
CA LYS A 208 22.87 25.02 22.76
C LYS A 208 23.18 25.93 21.57
N VAL A 209 24.40 26.46 21.50
CA VAL A 209 24.89 27.21 20.33
C VAL A 209 25.07 26.27 19.14
N GLN A 210 25.75 25.15 19.35
CA GLN A 210 25.98 24.13 18.32
C GLN A 210 24.67 23.66 17.68
N ARG A 211 23.65 23.34 18.51
CA ARG A 211 22.32 22.93 18.05
C ARG A 211 21.61 24.05 17.28
N ALA A 212 21.66 25.30 17.75
CA ALA A 212 21.01 26.42 17.07
C ALA A 212 21.65 26.72 15.71
N ALA A 213 22.99 26.61 15.62
CA ALA A 213 23.70 26.74 14.35
C ALA A 213 23.29 25.63 13.36
N ALA A 214 23.23 24.37 13.81
CA ALA A 214 22.77 23.26 12.98
C ALA A 214 21.30 23.44 12.53
N GLY A 215 20.41 23.89 13.41
CA GLY A 215 19.01 24.18 13.06
C GLY A 215 18.86 25.29 11.99
N ALA A 216 19.70 26.33 12.07
CA ALA A 216 19.76 27.37 11.06
C ALA A 216 20.24 26.81 9.71
N LEU A 217 21.34 26.05 9.71
CA LEU A 217 21.88 25.40 8.50
C LEU A 217 20.88 24.43 7.86
N ARG A 218 20.15 23.66 8.67
CA ARG A 218 19.09 22.76 8.21
C ARG A 218 18.02 23.51 7.43
N THR A 219 17.57 24.64 7.96
CA THR A 219 16.57 25.50 7.32
C THR A 219 17.10 26.13 6.03
N LEU A 220 18.34 26.62 6.07
CA LEU A 220 18.99 27.25 4.92
C LEU A 220 19.26 26.27 3.77
N ALA A 221 19.53 25.00 4.07
CA ALA A 221 19.74 23.95 3.06
C ALA A 221 18.44 23.45 2.40
N PHE A 222 17.28 23.64 3.05
CA PHE A 222 16.02 23.09 2.55
C PHE A 222 15.60 23.76 1.24
N LYS A 223 15.61 22.98 0.14
CA LYS A 223 15.22 23.39 -1.22
C LYS A 223 15.95 24.65 -1.73
N ASN A 224 17.25 24.78 -1.42
CA ASN A 224 18.09 25.87 -1.92
C ASN A 224 19.50 25.35 -2.25
N ASP A 225 19.78 25.09 -3.53
CA ASP A 225 20.98 24.37 -3.94
C ASP A 225 22.26 25.21 -3.79
N GLU A 226 22.19 26.52 -3.99
CA GLU A 226 23.31 27.44 -3.76
C GLU A 226 23.73 27.46 -2.29
N ASN A 227 22.76 27.45 -1.37
CA ASN A 227 23.04 27.34 0.06
C ASN A 227 23.66 25.99 0.40
N LYS A 228 23.13 24.88 -0.14
CA LYS A 228 23.70 23.54 0.09
C LYS A 228 25.17 23.48 -0.35
N ASN A 229 25.47 23.96 -1.55
CA ASN A 229 26.84 23.98 -2.07
C ASN A 229 27.77 24.79 -1.16
N GLN A 230 27.36 25.99 -0.75
CA GLN A 230 28.20 26.81 0.12
C GLN A 230 28.42 26.20 1.52
N ILE A 231 27.43 25.49 2.08
CA ILE A 231 27.60 24.79 3.36
C ILE A 231 28.68 23.71 3.25
N VAL A 232 28.70 22.97 2.13
CA VAL A 232 29.71 21.95 1.85
C VAL A 232 31.08 22.56 1.58
N GLU A 233 31.15 23.64 0.78
CA GLU A 233 32.37 24.40 0.50
C GLU A 233 33.01 24.99 1.78
N CYS A 234 32.19 25.35 2.78
CA CYS A 234 32.66 25.77 4.10
C CYS A 234 33.16 24.61 4.99
N ASN A 235 33.27 23.39 4.44
CA ASN A 235 33.75 22.19 5.12
C ASN A 235 32.89 21.75 6.33
N ALA A 236 31.56 21.86 6.24
CA ALA A 236 30.67 21.46 7.32
C ALA A 236 30.57 19.93 7.54
N LEU A 237 30.87 19.12 6.51
CA LEU A 237 30.58 17.68 6.51
C LEU A 237 31.30 16.89 7.63
N PRO A 238 32.61 17.05 7.88
CA PRO A 238 33.29 16.30 8.94
C PRO A 238 32.66 16.53 10.32
N THR A 239 32.34 17.79 10.63
CA THR A 239 31.74 18.19 11.92
C THR A 239 30.31 17.68 12.05
N LEU A 240 29.50 17.78 11.00
CA LEU A 240 28.14 17.21 11.00
C LEU A 240 28.16 15.69 11.21
N ILE A 241 29.11 14.98 10.59
CA ILE A 241 29.27 13.52 10.75
C ILE A 241 29.72 13.15 12.16
N LEU A 242 30.57 13.97 12.79
CA LEU A 242 30.93 13.80 14.19
C LEU A 242 29.71 14.00 15.10
N MET A 243 28.90 15.03 14.83
CA MET A 243 27.67 15.33 15.59
C MET A 243 26.63 14.21 15.53
N LEU A 244 26.58 13.40 14.46
CA LEU A 244 25.72 12.21 14.39
C LEU A 244 26.02 11.19 15.49
N ARG A 245 27.23 11.21 16.07
CA ARG A 245 27.65 10.30 17.15
C ARG A 245 27.44 10.89 18.55
N SER A 246 26.84 12.07 18.65
CA SER A 246 26.57 12.72 19.93
C SER A 246 25.60 11.90 20.78
N GLU A 247 25.86 11.84 22.09
CA GLU A 247 24.95 11.29 23.09
C GLU A 247 23.72 12.19 23.31
N ASP A 248 23.82 13.49 22.97
CA ASP A 248 22.70 14.41 23.01
C ASP A 248 21.81 14.20 21.78
N ALA A 249 20.60 13.71 22.03
CA ALA A 249 19.63 13.42 20.99
C ALA A 249 19.25 14.64 20.15
N ALA A 250 19.23 15.83 20.76
CA ALA A 250 18.89 17.06 20.05
C ALA A 250 20.00 17.46 19.06
N ILE A 251 21.26 17.12 19.37
CA ILE A 251 22.41 17.42 18.50
C ILE A 251 22.42 16.47 17.30
N HIS A 252 22.35 15.16 17.53
CA HIS A 252 22.39 14.21 16.42
C HIS A 252 21.14 14.33 15.53
N TYR A 253 20.01 14.79 16.08
CA TYR A 253 18.77 15.04 15.33
C TYR A 253 18.93 16.20 14.33
N GLU A 254 19.53 17.31 14.77
CA GLU A 254 19.79 18.41 13.85
C GLU A 254 20.84 18.01 12.81
N ALA A 255 21.91 17.31 13.22
CA ALA A 255 22.96 16.87 12.29
C ALA A 255 22.42 15.97 11.16
N VAL A 256 21.60 14.96 11.48
CA VAL A 256 20.98 14.09 10.47
C VAL A 256 20.02 14.87 9.58
N GLY A 257 19.29 15.84 10.14
CA GLY A 257 18.39 16.71 9.38
C GLY A 257 19.11 17.67 8.42
N VAL A 258 20.25 18.24 8.83
CA VAL A 258 21.10 19.05 7.95
C VAL A 258 21.59 18.19 6.78
N ILE A 259 22.17 17.02 7.07
CA ILE A 259 22.68 16.11 6.03
C ILE A 259 21.55 15.66 5.09
N GLY A 260 20.38 15.31 5.63
CA GLY A 260 19.19 14.98 4.83
C GLY A 260 18.81 16.06 3.82
N ASN A 261 18.78 17.32 4.27
CA ASN A 261 18.50 18.44 3.37
C ASN A 261 19.62 18.70 2.36
N LEU A 262 20.88 18.52 2.75
CA LEU A 262 22.04 18.67 1.86
C LEU A 262 22.04 17.66 0.72
N VAL A 263 21.65 16.41 0.96
CA VAL A 263 21.70 15.35 -0.07
C VAL A 263 20.41 15.22 -0.88
N HIS A 264 19.31 15.83 -0.41
CA HIS A 264 18.03 15.80 -1.10
C HIS A 264 18.13 16.50 -2.46
N SER A 265 17.86 15.74 -3.54
CA SER A 265 18.00 16.18 -4.93
C SER A 265 19.40 16.67 -5.33
N SER A 266 20.44 16.32 -4.58
CA SER A 266 21.82 16.79 -4.80
C SER A 266 22.80 15.61 -4.89
N PRO A 267 22.96 14.97 -6.08
CA PRO A 267 23.73 13.74 -6.22
C PRO A 267 25.24 13.92 -5.96
N ASN A 268 25.82 15.09 -6.25
CA ASN A 268 27.24 15.37 -6.00
C ASN A 268 27.53 15.46 -4.50
N ILE A 269 26.77 16.30 -3.78
CA ILE A 269 26.87 16.42 -2.32
C ILE A 269 26.66 15.06 -1.64
N LYS A 270 25.71 14.26 -2.14
CA LYS A 270 25.50 12.90 -1.63
C LYS A 270 26.75 12.02 -1.73
N LYS A 271 27.48 12.05 -2.86
CA LYS A 271 28.75 11.33 -3.01
C LYS A 271 29.79 11.82 -2.02
N GLU A 272 29.90 13.13 -1.82
CA GLU A 272 30.82 13.72 -0.85
C GLU A 272 30.50 13.31 0.59
N VAL A 273 29.22 13.32 0.97
CA VAL A 273 28.74 12.86 2.29
C VAL A 273 29.07 11.39 2.53
N LEU A 274 28.89 10.54 1.52
CA LEU A 274 29.23 9.11 1.60
C LEU A 274 30.75 8.91 1.70
N ALA A 275 31.54 9.64 0.90
CA ALA A 275 33.00 9.60 0.94
C ALA A 275 33.57 10.09 2.28
N ALA A 276 32.91 11.05 2.92
CA ALA A 276 33.26 11.55 4.25
C ALA A 276 32.89 10.57 5.39
N GLY A 277 32.28 9.42 5.08
CA GLY A 277 32.04 8.34 6.05
C GLY A 277 30.74 8.44 6.85
N ALA A 278 29.75 9.20 6.37
CA ALA A 278 28.47 9.40 7.08
C ALA A 278 27.64 8.12 7.27
N LEU A 279 27.87 7.09 6.44
CA LEU A 279 26.98 5.92 6.36
C LEU A 279 26.85 5.16 7.69
N GLN A 280 27.95 4.85 8.38
CA GLN A 280 27.87 4.06 9.63
C GLN A 280 27.22 4.86 10.78
N PRO A 281 27.56 6.14 11.01
CA PRO A 281 26.84 6.97 11.98
C PRO A 281 25.33 7.04 11.73
N VAL A 282 24.89 7.20 10.47
CA VAL A 282 23.46 7.24 10.13
C VAL A 282 22.79 5.90 10.44
N ILE A 283 23.43 4.76 10.14
CA ILE A 283 22.90 3.43 10.52
C ILE A 283 22.77 3.30 12.04
N GLY A 284 23.74 3.81 12.82
CA GLY A 284 23.67 3.82 14.28
C GLY A 284 22.43 4.53 14.83
N LEU A 285 22.00 5.62 14.19
CA LEU A 285 20.83 6.40 14.60
C LEU A 285 19.49 5.67 14.42
N LEU A 286 19.42 4.58 13.62
CA LEU A 286 18.23 3.73 13.54
C LEU A 286 17.86 3.08 14.87
N THR A 287 18.83 2.97 15.79
CA THR A 287 18.65 2.42 17.14
C THR A 287 18.66 3.50 18.24
N SER A 288 18.56 4.77 17.86
CA SER A 288 18.51 5.89 18.81
C SER A 288 17.28 5.80 19.73
N CYS A 289 17.40 6.32 20.96
CA CYS A 289 16.26 6.48 21.88
C CYS A 289 15.28 7.57 21.40
N CYS A 290 15.68 8.41 20.45
CA CYS A 290 14.84 9.45 19.86
C CYS A 290 14.18 8.97 18.57
N SER A 291 12.85 8.88 18.58
CA SER A 291 12.06 8.51 17.39
C SER A 291 12.26 9.49 16.23
N GLU A 292 12.46 10.78 16.50
CA GLU A 292 12.69 11.76 15.43
C GLU A 292 14.00 11.48 14.68
N SER A 293 15.06 11.14 15.42
CA SER A 293 16.36 10.76 14.87
C SER A 293 16.27 9.47 14.04
N GLN A 294 15.53 8.47 14.53
CA GLN A 294 15.28 7.23 13.80
C GLN A 294 14.56 7.48 12.46
N ARG A 295 13.52 8.33 12.46
CA ARG A 295 12.78 8.70 11.24
C ARG A 295 13.69 9.37 10.21
N GLU A 296 14.45 10.38 10.63
CA GLU A 296 15.35 11.11 9.74
C GLU A 296 16.49 10.21 9.22
N ALA A 297 17.01 9.31 10.06
CA ALA A 297 18.02 8.35 9.65
C ALA A 297 17.49 7.37 8.59
N ALA A 298 16.28 6.82 8.78
CA ALA A 298 15.66 5.94 7.78
C ALA A 298 15.37 6.68 6.47
N LEU A 299 14.87 7.92 6.52
CA LEU A 299 14.67 8.76 5.34
C LEU A 299 15.99 8.99 4.60
N LEU A 300 17.05 9.35 5.32
CA LEU A 300 18.38 9.58 4.75
C LEU A 300 18.97 8.31 4.11
N LEU A 301 18.80 7.14 4.73
CA LEU A 301 19.20 5.87 4.11
C LEU A 301 18.42 5.57 2.83
N GLY A 302 17.11 5.85 2.79
CA GLY A 302 16.34 5.72 1.56
C GLY A 302 16.78 6.70 0.46
N GLN A 303 17.23 7.90 0.84
CA GLN A 303 17.84 8.85 -0.09
C GLN A 303 19.23 8.40 -0.57
N PHE A 304 20.05 7.78 0.28
CA PHE A 304 21.31 7.16 -0.12
C PHE A 304 21.07 5.98 -1.07
N ALA A 305 20.08 5.13 -0.79
CA ALA A 305 19.68 4.01 -1.64
C ALA A 305 19.06 4.42 -2.99
N ALA A 306 18.83 5.72 -3.24
CA ALA A 306 18.32 6.23 -4.51
C ALA A 306 19.37 6.30 -5.63
N THR A 307 20.66 6.08 -5.34
CA THR A 307 21.76 6.21 -6.31
C THR A 307 21.97 4.92 -7.11
N ASP A 308 23.16 4.34 -6.95
CA ASP A 308 23.75 3.19 -7.59
C ASP A 308 23.57 1.92 -6.74
N SER A 309 23.78 0.78 -7.38
CA SER A 309 23.69 -0.56 -6.77
C SER A 309 24.67 -0.70 -5.60
N ASP A 310 25.91 -0.23 -5.75
CA ASP A 310 26.97 -0.35 -4.75
C ASP A 310 26.59 0.28 -3.40
N CYS A 311 25.99 1.48 -3.42
CA CYS A 311 25.53 2.15 -2.21
C CYS A 311 24.45 1.33 -1.49
N LYS A 312 23.48 0.77 -2.23
CA LYS A 312 22.42 -0.09 -1.65
C LYS A 312 23.02 -1.32 -0.99
N VAL A 313 23.99 -1.97 -1.64
CA VAL A 313 24.68 -3.15 -1.11
C VAL A 313 25.45 -2.80 0.15
N HIS A 314 26.19 -1.68 0.17
CA HIS A 314 26.93 -1.23 1.34
C HIS A 314 26.05 -0.87 2.54
N ILE A 315 24.86 -0.29 2.31
CA ILE A 315 23.87 -0.04 3.38
C ILE A 315 23.47 -1.37 4.05
N VAL A 316 23.19 -2.41 3.24
CA VAL A 316 22.80 -3.73 3.76
C VAL A 316 23.97 -4.43 4.47
N GLN A 317 25.16 -4.46 3.85
CA GLN A 317 26.36 -5.08 4.42
C GLN A 317 26.77 -4.47 5.78
N ARG A 318 26.48 -3.18 5.99
CA ARG A 318 26.75 -2.48 7.25
C ARG A 318 25.67 -2.67 8.32
N GLY A 319 24.69 -3.54 8.07
CA GLY A 319 23.72 -3.99 9.08
C GLY A 319 22.47 -3.13 9.23
N ALA A 320 22.12 -2.31 8.23
CA ALA A 320 20.93 -1.44 8.31
C ALA A 320 19.59 -2.20 8.32
N VAL A 321 19.53 -3.41 7.75
CA VAL A 321 18.27 -4.13 7.51
C VAL A 321 17.55 -4.51 8.80
N ARG A 322 18.27 -5.02 9.80
CA ARG A 322 17.64 -5.47 11.06
C ARG A 322 17.01 -4.32 11.84
N PRO A 323 17.70 -3.19 12.12
CA PRO A 323 17.07 -2.03 12.75
C PRO A 323 15.86 -1.50 11.98
N LEU A 324 15.93 -1.47 10.64
CA LEU A 324 14.78 -1.08 9.82
C LEU A 324 13.58 -2.03 10.03
N ILE A 325 13.79 -3.34 10.00
CA ILE A 325 12.72 -4.32 10.26
C ILE A 325 12.17 -4.16 11.69
N GLU A 326 13.01 -3.92 12.69
CA GLU A 326 12.58 -3.66 14.07
C GLU A 326 11.68 -2.40 14.13
N MET A 327 12.02 -1.33 13.41
CA MET A 327 11.20 -0.11 13.31
C MET A 327 9.80 -0.35 12.70
N LEU A 328 9.63 -1.36 11.82
CA LEU A 328 8.30 -1.70 11.26
C LEU A 328 7.30 -2.17 12.33
N HIS A 329 7.80 -2.60 13.50
CA HIS A 329 6.98 -3.07 14.62
C HIS A 329 6.61 -1.95 15.62
N SER A 330 7.16 -0.75 15.45
CA SER A 330 6.86 0.41 16.30
C SER A 330 5.35 0.71 16.35
N PRO A 331 4.80 1.35 17.40
CA PRO A 331 3.44 1.90 17.33
C PRO A 331 3.35 3.16 16.45
N ASP A 332 4.47 3.87 16.22
CA ASP A 332 4.51 5.10 15.44
C ASP A 332 4.42 4.82 13.93
N VAL A 333 3.37 5.34 13.31
CA VAL A 333 3.09 5.20 11.87
C VAL A 333 4.19 5.84 11.02
N GLN A 334 4.73 6.98 11.43
CA GLN A 334 5.77 7.69 10.67
C GLN A 334 7.10 6.92 10.70
N LEU A 335 7.43 6.26 11.82
CA LEU A 335 8.60 5.36 11.89
C LEU A 335 8.47 4.18 10.94
N LYS A 336 7.29 3.55 10.89
CA LYS A 336 7.00 2.47 9.93
C LYS A 336 7.13 2.96 8.50
N GLU A 337 6.60 4.15 8.21
CA GLU A 337 6.57 4.70 6.86
C GLU A 337 7.99 4.94 6.34
N MET A 338 8.85 5.58 7.15
CA MET A 338 10.24 5.84 6.75
C MET A 338 11.07 4.55 6.67
N SER A 339 10.81 3.58 7.56
CA SER A 339 11.48 2.27 7.47
C SER A 339 11.06 1.49 6.22
N ALA A 340 9.76 1.42 5.92
CA ALA A 340 9.25 0.76 4.73
C ALA A 340 9.76 1.45 3.46
N PHE A 341 9.85 2.80 3.46
CA PHE A 341 10.48 3.55 2.38
C PHE A 341 11.94 3.12 2.16
N ALA A 342 12.76 3.11 3.21
CA ALA A 342 14.16 2.71 3.11
C ALA A 342 14.33 1.26 2.61
N LEU A 343 13.62 0.31 3.23
CA LEU A 343 13.61 -1.10 2.81
C LEU A 343 13.14 -1.25 1.36
N GLY A 344 12.14 -0.48 0.95
CA GLY A 344 11.63 -0.48 -0.42
C GLY A 344 12.68 -0.08 -1.45
N ARG A 345 13.50 0.94 -1.15
CA ARG A 345 14.62 1.36 -2.02
C ARG A 345 15.73 0.32 -2.06
N LEU A 346 16.05 -0.29 -0.92
CA LEU A 346 17.07 -1.34 -0.81
C LEU A 346 16.67 -2.63 -1.54
N ALA A 347 15.38 -2.98 -1.52
CA ALA A 347 14.82 -4.17 -2.19
C ALA A 347 14.80 -4.06 -3.72
N GLN A 348 15.02 -2.87 -4.30
CA GLN A 348 15.20 -2.69 -5.74
C GLN A 348 16.61 -3.12 -6.23
N ASP A 349 17.38 -3.82 -5.40
CA ASP A 349 18.68 -4.37 -5.77
C ASP A 349 18.70 -5.88 -5.54
N THR A 350 19.12 -6.64 -6.57
CA THR A 350 19.09 -8.10 -6.56
C THR A 350 19.96 -8.72 -5.47
N HIS A 351 21.08 -8.08 -5.12
CA HIS A 351 22.00 -8.57 -4.08
C HIS A 351 21.42 -8.43 -2.66
N ASN A 352 20.45 -7.53 -2.48
CA ASN A 352 19.86 -7.25 -1.17
C ASN A 352 18.62 -8.08 -0.89
N GLN A 353 17.90 -8.50 -1.93
CA GLN A 353 16.56 -9.08 -1.84
C GLN A 353 16.52 -10.34 -0.95
N ALA A 354 17.45 -11.28 -1.15
CA ALA A 354 17.50 -12.51 -0.35
C ALA A 354 17.83 -12.22 1.13
N GLY A 355 18.77 -11.31 1.39
CA GLY A 355 19.15 -10.92 2.75
C GLY A 355 18.01 -10.25 3.52
N ILE A 356 17.25 -9.37 2.88
CA ILE A 356 16.09 -8.70 3.50
C ILE A 356 15.00 -9.71 3.86
N ALA A 357 14.71 -10.67 2.97
CA ALA A 357 13.74 -11.72 3.25
C ALA A 357 14.22 -12.64 4.38
N HIS A 358 15.47 -13.10 4.34
CA HIS A 358 16.06 -13.99 5.34
C HIS A 358 16.08 -13.40 6.75
N ILE A 359 16.29 -12.09 6.90
CA ILE A 359 16.23 -11.39 8.21
C ILE A 359 14.77 -11.25 8.73
N GLY A 360 13.78 -11.61 7.92
CA GLY A 360 12.37 -11.63 8.32
C GLY A 360 11.58 -10.40 7.86
N GLY A 361 12.02 -9.71 6.80
CA GLY A 361 11.34 -8.49 6.32
C GLY A 361 9.96 -8.72 5.70
N LEU A 362 9.68 -9.93 5.17
CA LEU A 362 8.44 -10.22 4.45
C LEU A 362 7.18 -10.06 5.30
N LEU A 363 7.12 -10.70 6.47
CA LEU A 363 5.89 -10.74 7.28
C LEU A 363 5.50 -9.34 7.82
N PRO A 364 6.41 -8.53 8.37
CA PRO A 364 6.08 -7.16 8.77
C PRO A 364 5.60 -6.31 7.60
N LEU A 365 6.26 -6.35 6.44
CA LEU A 365 5.84 -5.61 5.25
C LEU A 365 4.44 -6.05 4.77
N LEU A 366 4.17 -7.35 4.73
CA LEU A 366 2.85 -7.90 4.41
C LEU A 366 1.75 -7.47 5.40
N LYS A 367 2.09 -7.27 6.67
CA LYS A 367 1.16 -6.73 7.68
C LYS A 367 0.85 -5.25 7.45
N LEU A 368 1.78 -4.49 6.89
CA LEU A 368 1.58 -3.08 6.59
C LEU A 368 0.67 -2.85 5.37
N LEU A 369 0.39 -3.88 4.57
CA LEU A 369 -0.66 -3.81 3.54
C LEU A 369 -2.05 -3.61 4.15
N ASP A 370 -2.27 -3.98 5.42
CA ASP A 370 -3.54 -3.76 6.13
C ASP A 370 -3.68 -2.32 6.69
N SER A 371 -2.69 -1.45 6.44
CA SER A 371 -2.65 -0.07 6.96
C SER A 371 -3.69 0.84 6.29
N LYS A 372 -4.34 1.68 7.10
CA LYS A 372 -5.21 2.76 6.62
C LYS A 372 -4.46 4.00 6.11
N ASN A 373 -3.14 4.08 6.33
CA ASN A 373 -2.30 5.13 5.77
C ASN A 373 -1.82 4.70 4.38
N GLY A 374 -2.23 5.45 3.35
CA GLY A 374 -1.93 5.15 1.94
C GLY A 374 -0.44 5.17 1.59
N SER A 375 0.34 6.11 2.12
CA SER A 375 1.79 6.20 1.90
C SER A 375 2.53 5.01 2.51
N LEU A 376 2.18 4.64 3.74
CA LEU A 376 2.74 3.46 4.41
C LEU A 376 2.38 2.16 3.67
N GLN A 377 1.11 2.02 3.26
CA GLN A 377 0.64 0.87 2.49
C GLN A 377 1.38 0.75 1.15
N HIS A 378 1.58 1.88 0.45
CA HIS A 378 2.32 1.94 -0.80
C HIS A 378 3.79 1.57 -0.63
N ASN A 379 4.48 2.14 0.37
CA ASN A 379 5.88 1.84 0.64
C ASN A 379 6.09 0.35 0.96
N ALA A 380 5.18 -0.26 1.70
CA ALA A 380 5.20 -1.70 1.96
C ALA A 380 5.02 -2.52 0.68
N ALA A 381 4.03 -2.17 -0.17
CA ALA A 381 3.84 -2.82 -1.47
C ALA A 381 5.06 -2.68 -2.38
N PHE A 382 5.69 -1.49 -2.42
CA PHE A 382 6.89 -1.23 -3.21
C PHE A 382 8.09 -2.07 -2.75
N ALA A 383 8.24 -2.28 -1.43
CA ALA A 383 9.26 -3.18 -0.90
C ALA A 383 8.99 -4.64 -1.29
N LEU A 384 7.76 -5.11 -1.15
CA LEU A 384 7.36 -6.46 -1.54
C LEU A 384 7.55 -6.72 -3.04
N TYR A 385 7.24 -5.73 -3.88
CA TYR A 385 7.51 -5.79 -5.33
C TYR A 385 8.99 -6.02 -5.64
N GLY A 386 9.89 -5.31 -4.93
CA GLY A 386 11.33 -5.52 -5.07
C GLY A 386 11.76 -6.91 -4.62
N LEU A 387 11.26 -7.37 -3.47
CA LEU A 387 11.60 -8.69 -2.92
C LEU A 387 11.11 -9.86 -3.77
N ALA A 388 9.98 -9.70 -4.48
CA ALA A 388 9.42 -10.72 -5.36
C ALA A 388 10.24 -11.00 -6.62
N ASP A 389 11.24 -10.18 -6.94
CA ASP A 389 12.10 -10.36 -8.12
C ASP A 389 13.12 -11.50 -7.93
N ASN A 390 13.48 -11.78 -6.67
CA ASN A 390 14.37 -12.87 -6.32
C ASN A 390 13.62 -14.20 -6.22
N GLU A 391 14.07 -15.20 -6.97
CA GLU A 391 13.50 -16.55 -6.96
C GLU A 391 13.58 -17.24 -5.60
N ASP A 392 14.65 -17.00 -4.83
CA ASP A 392 14.85 -17.63 -3.53
C ASP A 392 13.78 -17.15 -2.53
N ASN A 393 13.28 -15.92 -2.72
CA ASN A 393 12.23 -15.34 -1.89
C ASN A 393 10.83 -15.85 -2.22
N VAL A 394 10.58 -16.43 -3.41
CA VAL A 394 9.23 -16.83 -3.85
C VAL A 394 8.63 -17.86 -2.90
N SER A 395 9.45 -18.83 -2.48
CA SER A 395 9.01 -19.89 -1.55
C SER A 395 8.64 -19.32 -0.18
N ASP A 396 9.42 -18.38 0.32
CA ASP A 396 9.17 -17.69 1.59
C ASP A 396 7.90 -16.82 1.49
N PHE A 397 7.72 -16.10 0.37
CA PHE A 397 6.55 -15.29 0.08
C PHE A 397 5.26 -16.10 0.15
N ILE A 398 5.26 -17.30 -0.43
CA ILE A 398 4.13 -18.23 -0.40
C ILE A 398 3.95 -18.83 1.00
N ARG A 399 5.04 -19.25 1.65
CA ARG A 399 4.99 -19.88 2.99
C ARG A 399 4.38 -18.98 4.05
N VAL A 400 4.60 -17.67 3.97
CA VAL A 400 4.02 -16.69 4.90
C VAL A 400 2.62 -16.19 4.50
N GLY A 401 2.04 -16.75 3.43
CA GLY A 401 0.71 -16.36 2.92
C GLY A 401 0.69 -15.02 2.20
N GLY A 402 1.84 -14.59 1.65
CA GLY A 402 1.97 -13.31 0.97
C GLY A 402 1.12 -13.20 -0.29
N VAL A 403 0.94 -14.28 -1.04
CA VAL A 403 0.08 -14.30 -2.25
C VAL A 403 -1.37 -14.00 -1.88
N GLN A 404 -1.91 -14.66 -0.85
CA GLN A 404 -3.29 -14.44 -0.41
C GLN A 404 -3.50 -13.01 0.08
N ARG A 405 -2.56 -12.46 0.87
CA ARG A 405 -2.66 -11.06 1.31
C ARG A 405 -2.60 -10.04 0.17
N LEU A 406 -1.83 -10.31 -0.88
CA LEU A 406 -1.79 -9.46 -2.07
C LEU A 406 -3.10 -9.55 -2.88
N GLN A 407 -3.81 -10.68 -2.84
CA GLN A 407 -5.08 -10.88 -3.55
C GLN A 407 -6.27 -10.29 -2.81
N ASP A 408 -6.34 -10.53 -1.49
CA ASP A 408 -7.51 -10.23 -0.67
C ASP A 408 -7.42 -8.83 -0.02
N GLY A 409 -6.30 -8.13 -0.20
CA GLY A 409 -6.03 -6.84 0.42
C GLY A 409 -6.88 -5.70 -0.15
N GLU A 410 -7.39 -4.85 0.75
CA GLU A 410 -8.06 -3.60 0.38
C GLU A 410 -7.05 -2.45 0.26
N PHE A 411 -6.75 -2.06 -0.98
CA PHE A 411 -5.74 -1.03 -1.27
C PHE A 411 -6.38 0.34 -1.53
N ILE A 412 -5.91 1.35 -0.81
CA ILE A 412 -6.49 2.70 -0.80
C ILE A 412 -6.10 3.48 -2.05
N VAL A 413 -4.80 3.45 -2.39
CA VAL A 413 -4.22 4.25 -3.47
C VAL A 413 -4.05 3.40 -4.73
N GLN A 414 -4.36 3.96 -5.91
CA GLN A 414 -4.23 3.23 -7.19
C GLN A 414 -2.79 2.75 -7.45
N ALA A 415 -1.79 3.56 -7.12
CA ALA A 415 -0.38 3.17 -7.24
C ALA A 415 -0.05 1.90 -6.43
N THR A 416 -0.71 1.68 -5.28
CA THR A 416 -0.58 0.46 -4.49
C THR A 416 -1.21 -0.73 -5.21
N LYS A 417 -2.42 -0.58 -5.78
CA LYS A 417 -3.09 -1.63 -6.58
C LYS A 417 -2.23 -2.07 -7.77
N ASP A 418 -1.67 -1.11 -8.50
CA ASP A 418 -0.79 -1.39 -9.64
C ASP A 418 0.48 -2.10 -9.21
N CYS A 419 1.07 -1.69 -8.08
CA CYS A 419 2.27 -2.31 -7.52
C CYS A 419 2.01 -3.76 -7.07
N VAL A 420 0.87 -4.00 -6.41
CA VAL A 420 0.44 -5.35 -5.99
C VAL A 420 0.19 -6.26 -7.20
N SER A 421 -0.51 -5.77 -8.22
CA SER A 421 -0.73 -6.52 -9.47
C SER A 421 0.58 -6.89 -10.16
N LYS A 422 1.53 -5.94 -10.26
CA LYS A 422 2.87 -6.20 -10.77
C LYS A 422 3.64 -7.21 -9.92
N THR A 423 3.45 -7.20 -8.61
CA THR A 423 4.08 -8.16 -7.68
C THR A 423 3.54 -9.58 -7.93
N LEU A 424 2.22 -9.75 -8.06
CA LEU A 424 1.60 -11.03 -8.36
C LEU A 424 2.07 -11.58 -9.72
N LYS A 425 2.09 -10.72 -10.76
CA LYS A 425 2.59 -11.09 -12.09
C LYS A 425 4.06 -11.55 -12.05
N ARG A 426 4.89 -10.82 -11.31
CA ARG A 426 6.30 -11.16 -11.12
C ARG A 426 6.46 -12.51 -10.40
N LEU A 427 5.66 -12.79 -9.38
CA LEU A 427 5.67 -14.11 -8.73
C LEU A 427 5.26 -15.22 -9.70
N GLU A 428 4.22 -15.02 -10.51
CA GLU A 428 3.82 -15.96 -11.58
C GLU A 428 4.96 -16.25 -12.55
N GLU A 429 5.64 -15.23 -13.05
CA GLU A 429 6.79 -15.38 -13.98
C GLU A 429 7.96 -16.16 -13.37
N LYS A 430 8.12 -16.15 -12.03
CA LYS A 430 9.20 -16.85 -11.32
C LYS A 430 8.85 -18.28 -10.90
N ILE A 431 7.59 -18.71 -11.00
CA ILE A 431 7.17 -20.07 -10.64
C ILE A 431 7.44 -21.03 -11.81
N HIS A 432 8.69 -21.43 -11.96
CA HIS A 432 9.12 -22.46 -12.90
C HIS A 432 10.42 -23.13 -12.41
N GLY A 433 10.85 -24.20 -13.08
CA GLY A 433 12.14 -24.86 -12.82
C GLY A 433 12.39 -25.19 -11.34
N ARG A 434 13.47 -24.66 -10.76
CA ARG A 434 13.88 -24.91 -9.37
C ARG A 434 12.83 -24.44 -8.35
N VAL A 435 12.18 -23.30 -8.61
CA VAL A 435 11.19 -22.71 -7.70
C VAL A 435 9.96 -23.60 -7.63
N LEU A 436 9.42 -24.00 -8.79
CA LEU A 436 8.29 -24.91 -8.85
C LEU A 436 8.61 -26.25 -8.17
N ASN A 437 9.77 -26.84 -8.43
CA ASN A 437 10.18 -28.10 -7.78
C ASN A 437 10.24 -27.98 -6.25
N HIS A 438 10.73 -26.85 -5.73
CA HIS A 438 10.74 -26.60 -4.30
C HIS A 438 9.34 -26.41 -3.73
N LEU A 439 8.44 -25.71 -4.43
CA LEU A 439 7.04 -25.58 -4.03
C LEU A 439 6.32 -26.94 -4.02
N LEU A 440 6.55 -27.79 -5.02
CA LEU A 440 6.02 -29.16 -5.04
C LEU A 440 6.58 -30.02 -3.91
N TYR A 441 7.83 -29.82 -3.51
CA TYR A 441 8.39 -30.45 -2.31
C TYR A 441 7.65 -29.96 -1.05
N LEU A 442 7.52 -28.65 -0.85
CA LEU A 442 6.79 -28.08 0.29
C LEU A 442 5.33 -28.56 0.35
N MET A 443 4.66 -28.63 -0.79
CA MET A 443 3.28 -29.12 -0.89
C MET A 443 3.12 -30.57 -0.42
N ARG A 444 4.19 -31.39 -0.50
CA ARG A 444 4.20 -32.79 -0.06
C ARG A 444 4.62 -32.97 1.40
N VAL A 445 5.62 -32.22 1.86
CA VAL A 445 6.30 -32.51 3.15
C VAL A 445 6.06 -31.48 4.25
N ALA A 446 5.63 -30.26 3.92
CA ALA A 446 5.48 -29.21 4.92
C ALA A 446 4.27 -29.46 5.83
N GLU A 447 4.10 -28.64 6.87
CA GLU A 447 2.89 -28.70 7.71
C GLU A 447 1.63 -28.35 6.91
N LYS A 448 0.48 -28.92 7.30
CA LYS A 448 -0.81 -28.72 6.60
C LYS A 448 -1.13 -27.25 6.26
N PRO A 449 -0.90 -26.25 7.14
CA PRO A 449 -1.13 -24.85 6.79
C PRO A 449 -0.27 -24.38 5.61
N VAL A 450 1.01 -24.76 5.58
CA VAL A 450 1.93 -24.40 4.50
C VAL A 450 1.55 -25.11 3.21
N GLN A 451 1.22 -26.41 3.26
CA GLN A 451 0.76 -27.16 2.09
C GLN A 451 -0.45 -26.48 1.42
N ARG A 452 -1.41 -26.05 2.25
CA ARG A 452 -2.62 -25.34 1.79
C ARG A 452 -2.28 -23.99 1.15
N LEU A 453 -1.41 -23.19 1.78
CA LEU A 453 -0.97 -21.91 1.22
C LEU A 453 -0.27 -22.08 -0.14
N VAL A 454 0.58 -23.10 -0.27
CA VAL A 454 1.24 -23.44 -1.54
C VAL A 454 0.22 -23.84 -2.60
N ALA A 455 -0.73 -24.72 -2.27
CA ALA A 455 -1.78 -25.14 -3.22
C ALA A 455 -2.64 -23.95 -3.67
N LEU A 456 -3.06 -23.09 -2.74
CA LEU A 456 -3.82 -21.87 -3.04
C LEU A 456 -3.02 -20.90 -3.93
N ALA A 457 -1.74 -20.69 -3.64
CA ALA A 457 -0.89 -19.81 -4.43
C ALA A 457 -0.71 -20.35 -5.86
N LEU A 458 -0.42 -21.65 -5.99
CA LEU A 458 -0.26 -22.29 -7.30
C LEU A 458 -1.55 -22.28 -8.11
N ALA A 459 -2.73 -22.41 -7.48
CA ALA A 459 -4.01 -22.37 -8.20
C ALA A 459 -4.22 -21.03 -8.92
N HIS A 460 -3.64 -19.96 -8.37
CA HIS A 460 -3.69 -18.65 -8.99
C HIS A 460 -2.52 -18.38 -9.95
N LEU A 461 -1.29 -18.70 -9.53
CA LEU A 461 -0.07 -18.21 -10.18
C LEU A 461 0.59 -19.25 -11.10
N CYS A 462 0.12 -20.51 -11.16
CA CYS A 462 0.77 -21.49 -12.02
C CYS A 462 0.52 -21.20 -13.51
N SER A 463 1.49 -21.62 -14.32
CA SER A 463 1.33 -21.69 -15.78
C SER A 463 0.30 -22.75 -16.15
N LEU A 464 -0.29 -22.63 -17.34
CA LEU A 464 -1.23 -23.63 -17.87
C LEU A 464 -0.57 -25.01 -18.05
N ASN A 465 0.71 -25.03 -18.40
CA ASN A 465 1.45 -26.27 -18.68
C ASN A 465 1.75 -27.07 -17.40
N ASP A 466 1.82 -26.40 -16.24
CA ASP A 466 2.16 -27.03 -14.97
C ASP A 466 0.94 -27.54 -14.19
N GLN A 467 -0.29 -27.22 -14.63
CA GLN A 467 -1.52 -27.54 -13.89
C GLN A 467 -1.67 -29.04 -13.61
N ARG A 468 -1.44 -29.88 -14.60
CA ARG A 468 -1.50 -31.34 -14.42
C ARG A 468 -0.47 -31.81 -13.39
N THR A 469 0.78 -31.39 -13.55
CA THR A 469 1.88 -31.74 -12.65
C THR A 469 1.57 -31.34 -11.21
N ILE A 470 1.05 -30.13 -11.00
CA ILE A 470 0.76 -29.59 -9.67
C ILE A 470 -0.47 -30.27 -9.05
N PHE A 471 -1.60 -30.26 -9.75
CA PHE A 471 -2.89 -30.60 -9.16
C PHE A 471 -3.23 -32.08 -9.23
N ILE A 472 -2.74 -32.79 -10.26
CA ILE A 472 -2.96 -34.23 -10.44
C ILE A 472 -1.75 -35.01 -9.90
N ASP A 473 -0.57 -34.81 -10.48
CA ASP A 473 0.58 -35.67 -10.19
C ASP A 473 1.18 -35.46 -8.78
N ASN A 474 0.94 -34.28 -8.18
CA ASN A 474 1.43 -33.93 -6.84
C ASN A 474 0.31 -33.68 -5.81
N ASN A 475 -0.92 -34.16 -6.06
CA ASN A 475 -2.06 -34.08 -5.14
C ASN A 475 -2.47 -32.64 -4.71
N GLY A 476 -2.13 -31.62 -5.50
CA GLY A 476 -2.57 -30.25 -5.22
C GLY A 476 -4.10 -30.10 -5.18
N LEU A 477 -4.82 -30.88 -6.01
CA LEU A 477 -6.29 -30.87 -6.05
C LEU A 477 -6.90 -31.34 -4.73
N GLU A 478 -6.35 -32.40 -4.12
CA GLU A 478 -6.86 -32.93 -2.85
C GLU A 478 -6.68 -31.94 -1.69
N LEU A 479 -5.63 -31.11 -1.74
CA LEU A 479 -5.45 -30.02 -0.77
C LEU A 479 -6.55 -28.95 -0.91
N LEU A 480 -6.90 -28.56 -2.15
CA LEU A 480 -7.98 -27.61 -2.41
C LEU A 480 -9.37 -28.17 -2.06
N LEU A 481 -9.64 -29.44 -2.38
CA LEU A 481 -10.87 -30.13 -2.00
C LEU A 481 -10.98 -30.27 -0.47
N GLY A 482 -9.86 -30.54 0.21
CA GLY A 482 -9.79 -30.57 1.67
C GLY A 482 -10.04 -29.21 2.34
N LEU A 483 -9.77 -28.10 1.64
CA LEU A 483 -10.16 -26.77 2.08
C LEU A 483 -11.67 -26.54 1.95
N LEU A 484 -12.25 -26.95 0.81
CA LEU A 484 -13.69 -26.87 0.56
C LEU A 484 -14.52 -27.70 1.57
N GLY A 485 -14.00 -28.85 1.98
CA GLY A 485 -14.58 -29.71 3.03
C GLY A 485 -14.22 -29.32 4.47
N SER A 486 -13.52 -28.19 4.69
CA SER A 486 -13.11 -27.74 6.03
C SER A 486 -14.29 -27.24 6.87
N THR A 487 -14.12 -27.23 8.19
CA THR A 487 -15.08 -26.61 9.13
C THR A 487 -14.95 -25.08 9.19
N SER A 488 -13.86 -24.52 8.65
CA SER A 488 -13.61 -23.08 8.66
C SER A 488 -14.21 -22.41 7.42
N PRO A 489 -15.19 -21.49 7.56
CA PRO A 489 -15.83 -20.82 6.42
C PRO A 489 -14.82 -20.10 5.50
N LYS A 490 -13.79 -19.49 6.11
CA LYS A 490 -12.70 -18.85 5.36
C LYS A 490 -11.95 -19.85 4.48
N GLN A 491 -11.56 -21.00 5.05
CA GLN A 491 -10.86 -22.04 4.29
C GLN A 491 -11.74 -22.60 3.16
N GLN A 492 -13.04 -22.76 3.39
CA GLN A 492 -13.96 -23.22 2.36
C GLN A 492 -14.03 -22.21 1.20
N LEU A 493 -14.16 -20.92 1.51
CA LEU A 493 -14.14 -19.85 0.54
C LEU A 493 -12.82 -19.81 -0.25
N ASP A 494 -11.68 -19.86 0.44
CA ASP A 494 -10.36 -19.89 -0.19
C ASP A 494 -10.23 -21.07 -1.18
N GLY A 495 -10.71 -22.25 -0.76
CA GLY A 495 -10.75 -23.45 -1.59
C GLY A 495 -11.66 -23.29 -2.81
N ALA A 496 -12.87 -22.76 -2.64
CA ALA A 496 -13.82 -22.51 -3.73
C ALA A 496 -13.27 -21.53 -4.77
N VAL A 497 -12.72 -20.40 -4.33
CA VAL A 497 -12.12 -19.38 -5.20
C VAL A 497 -10.93 -19.95 -5.98
N ALA A 498 -10.07 -20.74 -5.32
CA ALA A 498 -8.94 -21.38 -5.97
C ALA A 498 -9.37 -22.39 -7.04
N LEU A 499 -10.36 -23.24 -6.73
CA LEU A 499 -10.93 -24.19 -7.69
C LEU A 499 -11.59 -23.48 -8.86
N PHE A 500 -12.38 -22.43 -8.63
CA PHE A 500 -13.00 -21.65 -9.71
C PHE A 500 -11.95 -21.01 -10.64
N LYS A 501 -10.90 -20.42 -10.07
CA LYS A 501 -9.77 -19.88 -10.86
C LYS A 501 -9.07 -20.94 -11.69
N LEU A 502 -8.84 -22.12 -11.10
CA LEU A 502 -8.25 -23.26 -11.81
C LEU A 502 -9.15 -23.72 -12.97
N ALA A 503 -10.46 -23.77 -12.76
CA ALA A 503 -11.43 -24.12 -13.79
C ALA A 503 -11.43 -23.10 -14.95
N ASN A 504 -11.46 -21.80 -14.64
CA ASN A 504 -11.40 -20.75 -15.66
C ASN A 504 -10.13 -20.85 -16.51
N LYS A 505 -8.97 -21.10 -15.88
CA LYS A 505 -7.73 -21.35 -16.61
C LYS A 505 -7.82 -22.60 -17.49
N ALA A 506 -8.41 -23.70 -17.01
CA ALA A 506 -8.59 -24.92 -17.81
C ALA A 506 -9.60 -24.75 -18.97
N MET A 507 -10.66 -23.96 -18.80
CA MET A 507 -11.65 -23.69 -19.85
C MET A 507 -11.08 -22.90 -21.03
N THR A 508 -10.04 -22.06 -20.83
CA THR A 508 -9.34 -21.40 -21.95
C THR A 508 -8.72 -22.36 -22.96
N LEU A 509 -8.52 -23.64 -22.59
CA LEU A 509 -8.00 -24.70 -23.44
C LEU A 509 -9.09 -25.49 -24.19
N SER A 510 -10.37 -25.29 -23.86
CA SER A 510 -11.50 -26.03 -24.43
C SER A 510 -12.64 -25.07 -24.80
N PRO A 511 -12.66 -24.51 -26.02
CA PRO A 511 -13.88 -23.91 -26.54
C PRO A 511 -14.90 -25.04 -26.66
N MET A 512 -15.98 -24.97 -25.87
CA MET A 512 -17.21 -25.79 -25.95
C MET A 512 -17.05 -27.03 -26.84
N ASP A 513 -16.63 -28.16 -26.24
CA ASP A 513 -16.43 -29.41 -26.98
C ASP A 513 -17.68 -29.74 -27.82
N ALA A 514 -17.59 -29.52 -29.13
CA ALA A 514 -18.44 -30.18 -30.09
C ALA A 514 -18.36 -31.69 -29.81
N ALA A 515 -19.50 -32.37 -29.81
CA ALA A 515 -19.59 -33.78 -29.48
C ALA A 515 -18.53 -34.60 -30.24
N PRO A 516 -18.03 -35.71 -29.65
CA PRO A 516 -17.64 -36.82 -30.49
C PRO A 516 -18.82 -37.09 -31.43
N PRO A 517 -18.62 -37.11 -32.75
CA PRO A 517 -19.72 -37.42 -33.67
C PRO A 517 -20.33 -38.75 -33.23
N SER A 518 -21.67 -38.85 -33.34
CA SER A 518 -22.35 -40.12 -33.10
C SER A 518 -21.65 -41.21 -33.91
N PRO A 519 -21.41 -42.41 -33.35
CA PRO A 519 -20.78 -43.50 -34.08
C PRO A 519 -21.58 -43.93 -35.32
N THR A 520 -22.86 -43.56 -35.38
CA THR A 520 -23.76 -43.71 -36.53
C THR A 520 -23.87 -42.41 -37.34
N PRO A 521 -23.78 -42.48 -38.68
CA PRO A 521 -24.15 -41.37 -39.56
C PRO A 521 -25.63 -41.01 -39.34
N GLN A 522 -25.91 -39.82 -38.80
CA GLN A 522 -27.28 -39.36 -38.62
C GLN A 522 -27.85 -38.88 -39.96
N VAL A 523 -28.92 -39.52 -40.42
CA VAL A 523 -29.64 -39.15 -41.63
C VAL A 523 -30.94 -38.46 -41.22
N TYR A 524 -31.04 -37.17 -41.53
CA TYR A 524 -32.20 -36.34 -41.23
C TYR A 524 -33.17 -36.34 -42.43
N LEU A 525 -34.41 -36.76 -42.22
CA LEU A 525 -35.43 -36.79 -43.28
C LEU A 525 -35.95 -35.37 -43.61
N GLY A 526 -35.87 -34.44 -42.65
CA GLY A 526 -36.35 -33.07 -42.77
C GLY A 526 -37.75 -32.85 -42.19
N GLU A 527 -38.05 -31.57 -41.95
CA GLU A 527 -39.26 -31.09 -41.26
C GLU A 527 -40.56 -31.59 -41.91
N GLN A 528 -40.59 -31.71 -43.24
CA GLN A 528 -41.78 -32.12 -44.01
C GLN A 528 -42.28 -33.55 -43.71
N TYR A 529 -41.46 -34.38 -43.07
CA TYR A 529 -41.82 -35.75 -42.69
C TYR A 529 -42.18 -35.91 -41.21
N VAL A 530 -42.08 -34.84 -40.41
CA VAL A 530 -42.50 -34.85 -39.00
C VAL A 530 -44.02 -35.03 -38.92
N ASN A 531 -44.47 -36.03 -38.14
CA ASN A 531 -45.89 -36.36 -37.95
C ASN A 531 -46.67 -36.52 -39.27
N ASN A 532 -46.01 -37.02 -40.32
CA ASN A 532 -46.61 -37.21 -41.64
C ASN A 532 -47.08 -38.65 -41.81
N ALA A 533 -48.35 -38.85 -42.15
CA ALA A 533 -48.92 -40.18 -42.37
C ALA A 533 -48.36 -40.87 -43.63
N THR A 534 -47.84 -40.09 -44.59
CA THR A 534 -47.31 -40.58 -45.87
C THR A 534 -46.06 -41.41 -45.64
N LEU A 535 -46.10 -42.70 -46.03
CA LEU A 535 -45.01 -43.68 -45.83
C LEU A 535 -44.67 -43.99 -44.37
N SER A 536 -45.49 -43.54 -43.41
CA SER A 536 -45.35 -43.93 -42.00
C SER A 536 -45.58 -45.44 -41.82
N ASP A 537 -44.67 -46.09 -41.09
CA ASP A 537 -44.66 -47.54 -40.82
C ASP A 537 -44.78 -47.84 -39.31
N VAL A 538 -44.93 -46.80 -38.49
CA VAL A 538 -45.26 -46.86 -37.07
C VAL A 538 -46.08 -45.63 -36.65
N THR A 539 -47.01 -45.82 -35.73
CA THR A 539 -47.82 -44.77 -35.12
C THR A 539 -47.64 -44.81 -33.61
N PHE A 540 -47.33 -43.68 -33.00
CA PHE A 540 -47.27 -43.54 -31.54
C PHE A 540 -48.56 -42.94 -31.01
N LEU A 541 -49.04 -43.48 -29.88
CA LEU A 541 -50.17 -42.93 -29.14
C LEU A 541 -49.64 -42.19 -27.91
N VAL A 542 -49.74 -40.87 -27.92
CA VAL A 542 -49.25 -39.98 -26.86
C VAL A 542 -50.41 -39.13 -26.37
N GLU A 543 -50.77 -39.24 -25.09
CA GLU A 543 -51.95 -38.57 -24.50
C GLU A 543 -53.25 -38.80 -25.32
N GLY A 544 -53.41 -39.98 -25.92
CA GLY A 544 -54.55 -40.33 -26.76
C GLY A 544 -54.51 -39.75 -28.18
N ARG A 545 -53.48 -38.99 -28.55
CA ARG A 545 -53.26 -38.44 -29.90
C ARG A 545 -52.31 -39.33 -30.70
N ARG A 546 -52.56 -39.44 -32.01
CA ARG A 546 -51.73 -40.24 -32.93
C ARG A 546 -50.59 -39.40 -33.50
N PHE A 547 -49.37 -39.92 -33.43
CA PHE A 547 -48.18 -39.34 -34.05
C PHE A 547 -47.62 -40.32 -35.09
N TYR A 548 -47.58 -39.93 -36.35
CA TYR A 548 -47.09 -40.78 -37.45
C TYR A 548 -45.56 -40.67 -37.59
N ALA A 549 -44.86 -41.80 -37.66
CA ALA A 549 -43.40 -41.82 -37.74
C ALA A 549 -42.86 -42.93 -38.65
N HIS A 550 -41.55 -42.85 -38.92
CA HIS A 550 -40.80 -43.72 -39.81
C HIS A 550 -39.73 -44.46 -39.02
N ARG A 551 -39.84 -45.80 -38.91
CA ARG A 551 -38.92 -46.66 -38.16
C ARG A 551 -37.48 -46.42 -38.58
N ILE A 552 -37.21 -46.34 -39.89
CA ILE A 552 -35.85 -46.12 -40.39
C ILE A 552 -35.18 -44.86 -39.83
N CYS A 553 -35.94 -43.77 -39.62
CA CYS A 553 -35.43 -42.53 -39.04
C CYS A 553 -35.17 -42.69 -37.53
N LEU A 554 -36.08 -43.36 -36.82
CA LEU A 554 -35.94 -43.64 -35.39
C LEU A 554 -34.74 -44.53 -35.08
N LEU A 555 -34.55 -45.61 -35.85
CA LEU A 555 -33.42 -46.55 -35.68
C LEU A 555 -32.07 -45.88 -35.98
N ALA A 556 -32.03 -44.95 -36.94
CA ALA A 556 -30.81 -44.24 -37.30
C ALA A 556 -30.39 -43.21 -36.22
N SER A 557 -31.36 -42.60 -35.54
CA SER A 557 -31.13 -41.46 -34.64
C SER A 557 -31.09 -41.82 -33.15
N SER A 558 -31.58 -42.99 -32.73
CA SER A 558 -31.66 -43.37 -31.30
C SER A 558 -31.45 -44.86 -31.07
N ASP A 559 -30.49 -45.17 -30.19
CA ASP A 559 -30.24 -46.54 -29.75
C ASP A 559 -31.39 -47.13 -28.91
N ALA A 560 -32.15 -46.28 -28.20
CA ALA A 560 -33.31 -46.72 -27.45
C ALA A 560 -34.44 -47.20 -28.39
N PHE A 561 -34.70 -46.46 -29.48
CA PHE A 561 -35.65 -46.90 -30.50
C PHE A 561 -35.14 -48.13 -31.27
N ARG A 562 -33.83 -48.21 -31.55
CA ARG A 562 -33.22 -49.40 -32.14
C ARG A 562 -33.42 -50.63 -31.26
N ALA A 563 -33.20 -50.51 -29.95
CA ALA A 563 -33.47 -51.59 -29.00
C ALA A 563 -34.97 -51.96 -28.97
N MET A 564 -35.88 -50.98 -29.03
CA MET A 564 -37.32 -51.21 -29.06
C MET A 564 -37.78 -52.03 -30.27
N PHE A 565 -37.22 -51.78 -31.46
CA PHE A 565 -37.65 -52.44 -32.71
C PHE A 565 -36.84 -53.69 -33.08
N ASP A 566 -35.54 -53.73 -32.79
CA ASP A 566 -34.66 -54.86 -33.15
C ASP A 566 -34.40 -55.84 -31.98
N GLY A 567 -34.67 -55.44 -30.73
CA GLY A 567 -34.30 -56.17 -29.51
C GLY A 567 -35.22 -57.32 -29.08
N GLY A 568 -36.20 -57.70 -29.91
CA GLY A 568 -37.12 -58.82 -29.62
C GLY A 568 -38.27 -58.49 -28.65
N TYR A 569 -38.57 -57.21 -28.43
CA TYR A 569 -39.68 -56.74 -27.60
C TYR A 569 -41.05 -56.87 -28.30
N ARG A 570 -42.16 -56.73 -27.56
CA ARG A 570 -43.54 -56.86 -28.08
C ARG A 570 -43.86 -55.82 -29.15
N GLU A 571 -43.12 -54.71 -29.13
CA GLU A 571 -43.23 -53.55 -30.00
C GLU A 571 -42.61 -53.79 -31.39
N LYS A 572 -41.83 -54.87 -31.56
CA LYS A 572 -41.17 -55.23 -32.83
C LYS A 572 -42.14 -55.27 -34.02
N ASP A 573 -43.30 -55.91 -33.84
CA ASP A 573 -44.33 -56.06 -34.87
C ASP A 573 -45.54 -55.12 -34.66
N ALA A 574 -45.50 -54.27 -33.63
CA ALA A 574 -46.57 -53.34 -33.32
C ALA A 574 -46.61 -52.18 -34.34
N ARG A 575 -47.82 -51.83 -34.77
CA ARG A 575 -48.10 -50.64 -35.59
C ARG A 575 -48.49 -49.43 -34.76
N ASP A 576 -49.22 -49.64 -33.67
CA ASP A 576 -49.60 -48.60 -32.71
C ASP A 576 -48.85 -48.86 -31.39
N ILE A 577 -48.00 -47.92 -30.98
CA ILE A 577 -47.18 -48.00 -29.76
C ILE A 577 -47.58 -46.88 -28.80
N ALA A 578 -48.03 -47.22 -27.60
CA ALA A 578 -48.33 -46.22 -26.58
C ALA A 578 -47.04 -45.71 -25.93
N ILE A 579 -46.90 -44.39 -25.84
CA ILE A 579 -45.79 -43.75 -25.11
C ILE A 579 -46.34 -43.20 -23.79
N PRO A 580 -46.13 -43.91 -22.66
CA PRO A 580 -46.61 -43.46 -21.37
C PRO A 580 -45.72 -42.34 -20.81
N ASN A 581 -46.30 -41.48 -19.97
CA ASN A 581 -45.60 -40.49 -19.15
C ASN A 581 -44.79 -39.42 -19.91
N ILE A 582 -45.13 -39.13 -21.17
CA ILE A 582 -44.55 -38.03 -21.95
C ILE A 582 -45.68 -37.15 -22.48
N ARG A 583 -45.60 -35.84 -22.22
CA ARG A 583 -46.56 -34.85 -22.75
C ARG A 583 -46.44 -34.76 -24.26
N TRP A 584 -47.56 -34.50 -24.96
CA TRP A 584 -47.56 -34.38 -26.42
C TRP A 584 -46.48 -33.41 -26.94
N GLU A 585 -46.38 -32.23 -26.34
CA GLU A 585 -45.42 -31.18 -26.76
C GLU A 585 -43.96 -31.64 -26.64
N VAL A 586 -43.64 -32.40 -25.59
CA VAL A 586 -42.29 -32.94 -25.35
C VAL A 586 -41.96 -33.98 -26.41
N PHE A 587 -42.91 -34.89 -26.68
CA PHE A 587 -42.76 -35.91 -27.70
C PHE A 587 -42.62 -35.30 -29.10
N GLU A 588 -43.41 -34.28 -29.41
CA GLU A 588 -43.35 -33.57 -30.68
C GLU A 588 -41.98 -32.90 -30.90
N LEU A 589 -41.44 -32.18 -29.92
CA LEU A 589 -40.11 -31.58 -30.02
C LEU A 589 -38.99 -32.63 -30.13
N MET A 590 -39.09 -33.72 -29.36
CA MET A 590 -38.16 -34.84 -29.45
C MET A 590 -38.16 -35.46 -30.86
N MET A 591 -39.35 -35.67 -31.43
CA MET A 591 -39.50 -36.20 -32.78
C MET A 591 -39.03 -35.20 -33.83
N ARG A 592 -39.28 -33.89 -33.67
CA ARG A 592 -38.72 -32.87 -34.57
C ARG A 592 -37.20 -32.94 -34.59
N PHE A 593 -36.55 -32.99 -33.43
CA PHE A 593 -35.10 -33.15 -33.34
C PHE A 593 -34.60 -34.41 -34.08
N ILE A 594 -35.28 -35.56 -33.94
CA ILE A 594 -34.91 -36.80 -34.64
C ILE A 594 -34.92 -36.61 -36.18
N TYR A 595 -35.85 -35.82 -36.71
CA TYR A 595 -36.04 -35.63 -38.14
C TYR A 595 -35.17 -34.52 -38.73
N THR A 596 -34.82 -33.50 -37.94
CA THR A 596 -34.13 -32.28 -38.42
C THR A 596 -32.73 -32.09 -37.87
N GLY A 597 -32.41 -32.71 -36.73
CA GLY A 597 -31.15 -32.51 -36.01
C GLY A 597 -31.07 -31.22 -35.20
N SER A 598 -32.13 -30.40 -35.19
CA SER A 598 -32.14 -29.12 -34.50
C SER A 598 -33.54 -28.76 -34.04
N VAL A 599 -33.64 -28.22 -32.82
CA VAL A 599 -34.89 -27.75 -32.23
C VAL A 599 -34.61 -26.60 -31.27
N ASP A 600 -35.51 -25.63 -31.22
CA ASP A 600 -35.46 -24.57 -30.23
C ASP A 600 -36.07 -25.07 -28.92
N VAL A 601 -35.25 -25.16 -27.87
CA VAL A 601 -35.68 -25.63 -26.56
C VAL A 601 -36.02 -24.44 -25.67
N MET A 602 -37.29 -24.33 -25.29
CA MET A 602 -37.78 -23.33 -24.34
C MET A 602 -37.58 -23.79 -22.89
N LEU A 603 -37.36 -22.85 -21.96
CA LEU A 603 -37.02 -23.14 -20.57
C LEU A 603 -38.10 -23.93 -19.81
N ASP A 604 -39.38 -23.64 -20.09
CA ASP A 604 -40.55 -24.26 -19.47
C ASP A 604 -40.69 -25.75 -19.80
N ILE A 605 -40.25 -26.17 -20.99
CA ILE A 605 -40.28 -27.58 -21.44
C ILE A 605 -38.92 -28.27 -21.31
N ALA A 606 -37.83 -27.51 -21.10
CA ALA A 606 -36.47 -28.02 -21.15
C ALA A 606 -36.21 -29.18 -20.17
N GLN A 607 -36.78 -29.13 -18.96
CA GLN A 607 -36.60 -30.21 -17.98
C GLN A 607 -37.29 -31.49 -18.44
N ASP A 608 -38.54 -31.41 -18.90
CA ASP A 608 -39.29 -32.58 -19.39
C ASP A 608 -38.62 -33.17 -20.64
N LEU A 609 -38.16 -32.30 -21.53
CA LEU A 609 -37.43 -32.68 -22.74
C LEU A 609 -36.07 -33.30 -22.42
N LEU A 610 -35.38 -32.84 -21.38
CA LEU A 610 -34.15 -33.48 -20.87
C LEU A 610 -34.41 -34.92 -20.42
N ARG A 611 -35.51 -35.16 -19.67
CA ARG A 611 -35.89 -36.52 -19.23
C ARG A 611 -36.16 -37.43 -20.43
N ALA A 612 -36.89 -36.93 -21.41
CA ALA A 612 -37.17 -37.69 -22.63
C ALA A 612 -35.90 -37.94 -23.46
N ALA A 613 -35.04 -36.92 -23.62
CA ALA A 613 -33.79 -37.05 -24.35
C ALA A 613 -32.85 -38.09 -23.71
N ASP A 614 -32.75 -38.12 -22.38
CA ASP A 614 -31.98 -39.13 -21.65
C ASP A 614 -32.61 -40.54 -21.80
N GLN A 615 -33.94 -40.65 -21.62
CA GLN A 615 -34.68 -41.90 -21.76
C GLN A 615 -34.51 -42.55 -23.15
N TYR A 616 -34.45 -41.72 -24.21
CA TYR A 616 -34.29 -42.18 -25.59
C TYR A 616 -32.84 -42.08 -26.12
N LEU A 617 -31.86 -41.80 -25.24
CA LEU A 617 -30.43 -41.72 -25.58
C LEU A 617 -30.11 -40.73 -26.72
N LEU A 618 -30.80 -39.59 -26.75
CA LEU A 618 -30.63 -38.51 -27.72
C LEU A 618 -29.61 -37.48 -27.20
N GLU A 619 -28.32 -37.81 -27.26
CA GLU A 619 -27.23 -36.99 -26.70
C GLU A 619 -27.19 -35.54 -27.23
N GLY A 620 -27.50 -35.33 -28.52
CA GLY A 620 -27.53 -33.98 -29.10
C GLY A 620 -28.66 -33.12 -28.52
N LEU A 621 -29.87 -33.70 -28.38
CA LEU A 621 -31.03 -33.02 -27.79
C LEU A 621 -30.81 -32.78 -26.30
N LYS A 622 -30.27 -33.77 -25.59
CA LYS A 622 -29.92 -33.69 -24.17
C LYS A 622 -29.03 -32.48 -23.90
N ARG A 623 -28.00 -32.25 -24.71
CA ARG A 623 -27.12 -31.06 -24.60
C ARG A 623 -27.84 -29.75 -24.85
N LEU A 624 -28.76 -29.68 -25.81
CA LEU A 624 -29.57 -28.47 -26.04
C LEU A 624 -30.41 -28.17 -24.80
N CYS A 625 -31.03 -29.18 -24.19
CA CYS A 625 -31.75 -29.01 -22.93
C CYS A 625 -30.82 -28.57 -21.79
N GLU A 626 -29.64 -29.19 -21.66
CA GLU A 626 -28.63 -28.81 -20.66
C GLU A 626 -28.21 -27.34 -20.82
N TYR A 627 -27.99 -26.88 -22.04
CA TYR A 627 -27.61 -25.50 -22.35
C TYR A 627 -28.75 -24.52 -21.98
N THR A 628 -29.99 -24.80 -22.37
CA THR A 628 -31.14 -23.96 -22.03
C THR A 628 -31.34 -23.88 -20.51
N ILE A 629 -31.26 -25.02 -19.80
CA ILE A 629 -31.41 -25.05 -18.33
C ILE A 629 -30.26 -24.30 -17.66
N ALA A 630 -29.04 -24.43 -18.17
CA ALA A 630 -27.87 -23.77 -17.63
C ALA A 630 -27.96 -22.23 -17.62
N GLN A 631 -28.72 -21.64 -18.56
CA GLN A 631 -28.91 -20.17 -18.63
C GLN A 631 -29.74 -19.61 -17.47
N ASP A 632 -30.54 -20.44 -16.79
CA ASP A 632 -31.42 -20.02 -15.69
C ASP A 632 -30.85 -20.37 -14.31
N ILE A 633 -29.60 -20.87 -14.22
CA ILE A 633 -29.02 -21.22 -12.93
C ILE A 633 -28.89 -19.96 -12.06
N SER A 634 -29.43 -20.06 -10.84
CA SER A 634 -29.46 -19.02 -9.84
C SER A 634 -29.18 -19.58 -8.44
N LEU A 635 -28.98 -18.69 -7.47
CA LEU A 635 -28.78 -19.09 -6.07
C LEU A 635 -29.98 -19.87 -5.49
N GLU A 636 -31.18 -19.67 -6.04
CA GLU A 636 -32.41 -20.32 -5.59
C GLU A 636 -32.58 -21.75 -6.12
N ASN A 637 -32.19 -21.98 -7.38
CA ASN A 637 -32.48 -23.24 -8.07
C ASN A 637 -31.25 -24.16 -8.23
N VAL A 638 -30.03 -23.71 -7.95
CA VAL A 638 -28.79 -24.48 -8.23
C VAL A 638 -28.79 -25.87 -7.60
N SER A 639 -29.34 -26.03 -6.39
CA SER A 639 -29.45 -27.33 -5.73
C SER A 639 -30.34 -28.29 -6.52
N SER A 640 -31.51 -27.83 -6.95
CA SER A 640 -32.45 -28.62 -7.76
C SER A 640 -31.91 -28.90 -9.16
N MET A 641 -31.20 -27.94 -9.77
CA MET A 641 -30.56 -28.13 -11.08
C MET A 641 -29.41 -29.14 -11.00
N TYR A 642 -28.66 -29.13 -9.90
CA TYR A 642 -27.63 -30.14 -9.64
C TYR A 642 -28.25 -31.54 -9.48
N GLU A 643 -29.33 -31.67 -8.70
CA GLU A 643 -30.06 -32.95 -8.56
C GLU A 643 -30.67 -33.44 -9.88
N LEU A 644 -31.21 -32.53 -10.70
CA LEU A 644 -31.68 -32.83 -12.04
C LEU A 644 -30.54 -33.38 -12.92
N SER A 645 -29.36 -32.76 -12.82
CA SER A 645 -28.18 -33.21 -13.56
C SER A 645 -27.67 -34.58 -13.12
N GLU A 646 -27.84 -34.93 -11.84
CA GLU A 646 -27.54 -36.26 -11.31
C GLU A 646 -28.54 -37.29 -11.83
N ALA A 647 -29.84 -37.00 -11.73
CA ALA A 647 -30.92 -37.92 -12.09
C ALA A 647 -30.90 -38.33 -13.58
N PHE A 648 -30.54 -37.40 -14.47
CA PHE A 648 -30.58 -37.60 -15.93
C PHE A 648 -29.19 -37.62 -16.57
N HIS A 649 -28.13 -37.93 -15.80
CA HIS A 649 -26.76 -38.04 -16.29
C HIS A 649 -26.32 -36.85 -17.17
N ALA A 650 -26.74 -35.64 -16.82
CA ALA A 650 -26.58 -34.43 -17.63
C ALA A 650 -25.26 -33.74 -17.26
N ILE A 651 -24.17 -34.17 -17.91
CA ILE A 651 -22.79 -33.85 -17.50
C ILE A 651 -22.46 -32.36 -17.67
N SER A 652 -22.89 -31.75 -18.77
CA SER A 652 -22.62 -30.33 -19.06
C SER A 652 -23.36 -29.44 -18.09
N LEU A 653 -24.64 -29.73 -17.82
CA LEU A 653 -25.43 -29.04 -16.80
C LEU A 653 -24.78 -29.18 -15.41
N ARG A 654 -24.33 -30.39 -15.05
CA ARG A 654 -23.64 -30.65 -13.78
C ARG A 654 -22.38 -29.80 -13.63
N HIS A 655 -21.57 -29.72 -14.69
CA HIS A 655 -20.37 -28.89 -14.68
C HIS A 655 -20.73 -27.41 -14.50
N THR A 656 -21.75 -26.90 -15.19
CA THR A 656 -22.20 -25.52 -15.00
C THR A 656 -22.67 -25.27 -13.56
N CYS A 657 -23.42 -26.20 -12.95
CA CYS A 657 -23.81 -26.11 -11.55
C CYS A 657 -22.58 -26.06 -10.62
N ILE A 658 -21.57 -26.91 -10.86
CA ILE A 658 -20.33 -26.92 -10.07
C ILE A 658 -19.62 -25.56 -10.15
N LEU A 659 -19.45 -25.03 -11.37
CA LEU A 659 -18.78 -23.74 -11.57
C LEU A 659 -19.54 -22.61 -10.88
N PHE A 660 -20.87 -22.59 -11.00
CA PHE A 660 -21.73 -21.61 -10.33
C PHE A 660 -21.62 -21.71 -8.80
N ILE A 661 -21.56 -22.93 -8.24
CA ILE A 661 -21.38 -23.15 -6.80
C ILE A 661 -20.03 -22.60 -6.32
N LEU A 662 -18.95 -22.82 -7.08
CA LEU A 662 -17.62 -22.34 -6.72
C LEU A 662 -17.50 -20.81 -6.85
N GLU A 663 -18.11 -20.22 -7.88
CA GLU A 663 -18.10 -18.77 -8.13
C GLU A 663 -18.85 -17.98 -7.06
N HIS A 664 -20.03 -18.48 -6.65
CA HIS A 664 -20.91 -17.79 -5.71
C HIS A 664 -20.92 -18.43 -4.32
N PHE A 665 -19.80 -19.06 -3.94
CA PHE A 665 -19.66 -19.79 -2.70
C PHE A 665 -19.95 -18.93 -1.47
N ASP A 666 -19.48 -17.69 -1.46
CA ASP A 666 -19.71 -16.70 -0.40
C ASP A 666 -21.21 -16.53 -0.10
N LYS A 667 -22.02 -16.34 -1.13
CA LYS A 667 -23.49 -16.15 -1.02
C LYS A 667 -24.21 -17.45 -0.69
N LEU A 668 -23.76 -18.58 -1.23
CA LEU A 668 -24.35 -19.89 -0.97
C LEU A 668 -24.10 -20.38 0.46
N SER A 669 -22.93 -20.07 1.03
CA SER A 669 -22.57 -20.47 2.40
C SER A 669 -23.50 -19.88 3.47
N ALA A 670 -24.21 -18.78 3.17
CA ALA A 670 -25.20 -18.20 4.06
C ALA A 670 -26.55 -18.95 4.09
N ARG A 671 -26.79 -19.87 3.15
CA ARG A 671 -28.10 -20.54 2.99
C ARG A 671 -28.18 -21.87 3.75
N PRO A 672 -29.37 -22.27 4.24
CA PRO A 672 -29.54 -23.59 4.85
C PRO A 672 -29.30 -24.70 3.83
N GLY A 673 -28.66 -25.80 4.25
CA GLY A 673 -28.41 -26.98 3.40
C GLY A 673 -27.14 -26.92 2.53
N HIS A 674 -26.43 -25.78 2.48
CA HIS A 674 -25.22 -25.64 1.65
C HIS A 674 -24.13 -26.67 1.95
N LEU A 675 -23.93 -27.05 3.22
CA LEU A 675 -22.93 -28.04 3.61
C LEU A 675 -23.18 -29.42 2.98
N GLN A 676 -24.45 -29.84 2.90
CA GLN A 676 -24.83 -31.11 2.28
C GLN A 676 -24.60 -31.05 0.76
N LEU A 677 -24.95 -29.93 0.13
CA LEU A 677 -24.70 -29.70 -1.29
C LEU A 677 -23.19 -29.76 -1.60
N ILE A 678 -22.36 -29.07 -0.81
CA ILE A 678 -20.90 -29.07 -0.98
C ILE A 678 -20.30 -30.47 -0.80
N GLN A 679 -20.74 -31.20 0.23
CA GLN A 679 -20.25 -32.57 0.46
C GLN A 679 -20.62 -33.51 -0.69
N ARG A 680 -21.82 -33.37 -1.26
CA ARG A 680 -22.27 -34.12 -2.44
C ARG A 680 -21.48 -33.74 -3.70
N THR A 681 -21.08 -32.48 -3.84
CA THR A 681 -20.38 -32.01 -5.05
C THR A 681 -18.89 -32.30 -5.07
N ILE A 682 -18.22 -32.46 -3.93
CA ILE A 682 -16.76 -32.72 -3.85
C ILE A 682 -16.27 -33.88 -4.76
N PRO A 683 -16.90 -35.07 -4.75
CA PRO A 683 -16.52 -36.16 -5.66
C PRO A 683 -16.62 -35.78 -7.13
N GLU A 684 -17.65 -35.02 -7.49
CA GLU A 684 -17.89 -34.58 -8.87
C GLU A 684 -16.93 -33.46 -9.28
N ILE A 685 -16.57 -32.55 -8.37
CA ILE A 685 -15.51 -31.56 -8.59
C ILE A 685 -14.18 -32.27 -8.86
N ARG A 686 -13.86 -33.33 -8.10
CA ARG A 686 -12.67 -34.16 -8.34
C ARG A 686 -12.70 -34.75 -9.75
N ASN A 687 -13.82 -35.37 -10.14
CA ASN A 687 -14.00 -35.98 -11.46
C ASN A 687 -13.88 -34.96 -12.60
N TYR A 688 -14.45 -33.76 -12.42
CA TYR A 688 -14.35 -32.65 -13.36
C TYR A 688 -12.89 -32.25 -13.60
N PHE A 689 -12.13 -31.96 -12.53
CA PHE A 689 -10.73 -31.56 -12.67
C PHE A 689 -9.82 -32.68 -13.15
N ALA A 690 -10.08 -33.93 -12.73
CA ALA A 690 -9.36 -35.09 -13.26
C ALA A 690 -9.47 -35.14 -14.79
N LYS A 691 -10.66 -34.95 -15.36
CA LYS A 691 -10.84 -34.91 -16.82
C LYS A 691 -10.26 -33.64 -17.44
N ALA A 692 -10.58 -32.48 -16.89
CA ALA A 692 -10.21 -31.18 -17.45
C ALA A 692 -8.70 -30.98 -17.53
N LEU A 693 -7.95 -31.41 -16.51
CA LEU A 693 -6.49 -31.22 -16.44
C LEU A 693 -5.69 -32.35 -17.10
N THR A 694 -6.31 -33.47 -17.45
CA THR A 694 -5.63 -34.57 -18.18
C THR A 694 -5.85 -34.53 -19.69
N LYS A 695 -6.79 -33.72 -20.20
CA LYS A 695 -7.02 -33.59 -21.64
C LYS A 695 -5.73 -33.11 -22.33
N PRO A 696 -5.30 -33.76 -23.42
CA PRO A 696 -4.12 -33.32 -24.16
C PRO A 696 -4.37 -31.93 -24.74
N ASN A 697 -3.43 -31.01 -24.50
CA ASN A 697 -3.47 -29.66 -25.05
C ASN A 697 -3.50 -29.75 -26.59
N PRO A 698 -4.51 -29.20 -27.30
CA PRO A 698 -4.60 -29.30 -28.76
C PRO A 698 -3.39 -28.72 -29.50
N HIS A 699 -2.59 -27.86 -28.83
CA HIS A 699 -1.33 -27.35 -29.36
C HIS A 699 -0.17 -28.37 -29.37
N ASN A 700 -0.22 -29.43 -28.56
CA ASN A 700 0.80 -30.49 -28.56
C ASN A 700 0.56 -31.57 -29.62
N LEU A 701 -0.50 -31.47 -30.42
CA LEU A 701 -0.82 -32.37 -31.53
C LEU A 701 -0.33 -31.84 -32.90
N ARG A 702 0.45 -30.74 -32.92
CA ARG A 702 1.06 -30.14 -34.13
C ARG A 702 2.59 -30.09 -34.06
N LEU A 703 3.21 -31.13 -33.51
CA LEU A 703 4.60 -31.52 -33.71
C LEU A 703 4.60 -33.00 -34.09
#